data_AF-A0A662CVV1-F1
#
_entry.id   AF-A0A662CVV1-F1
#
_cell.length_a   1.000
_cell.length_b   1.000
_cell.length_c   1.000
_cell.angle_alpha   90.00
_cell.angle_beta   90.00
_cell.angle_gamma   90.00
#
_symmetry.space_group_name_H-M   'P 1'
#
loop_
_entity.id
_entity.type
_entity.pdbx_description
1 polymer ?
#
loop_
_entity_poly.entity_id
_entity_poly.type
_entity_poly.pdbx_seq_one_letter_code
_entity_poly.pdbx_strand_id
1 'polypeptide(L)'
;PQPRANKEIEGFLGVDVGSVSTNLAFIDRAGQVVTGVYLPTKGRPIEVLREGWSLLLEKTKGKIKILGLGTTGSGRHLAGRLLQADVIRNEITAQLRGTTHFFPDVDTIFEIGGQDSKYVAVEKGRIKDFTMNKICAAGTGSFLEEQAEPFGIKIKGQFASIAAQSTQPYDLGSRCTVFMESEMVKAASKGIPLPDLMAGLAYSIARNYLEKVVEGRTVGENIVFQGGVASNAAVVKAFSQLLHKEIKVHPYNRISGAIGVALIARENILQREKRGEKIAPKNAQLAQRLQSEYQVRTFECQHCPNHCQVTLIRLGQEKLFFGDVCERYTSQTTTPTEPTAAGAPSPQPNPPSLPEFREKFFEKYSSLTPSSRGRIGLPRASFFYEFLPFWANFFSYLGFETRLSPLSSSQILTLGLKRLSAETCAPIKLAFGHTEIFRHQDVDWVFLPSIVDTHQDNGESVYLCPYSEHLPFMFPTKLGGRLLSPVIQFNSGWEGFKQSMAETASQLGLTTEEMAAAYHYAWQKQLEFQQSLQQKGREFLRQARESGEDILVVIGRPYTIYDSFLNLNLHLHLQRRGAWVIPLDFLPAEELSTPHWPGKPPWRYAQKIIQAALWVAREDKAYPLILSNFGCSLDAFIHKHLHHILKEKPSLYLEFDEHRGEAGLITRIEAFLDEVEENKSLPQSSQPTFIVPGPPEVIEEYQGRTFLLPYFSDHVYAFAGAFRSIGLPVRILPPPDEKSIALGEEWTSGKECHAFAIIAGDLIKEAQSPREGQEIFFFPGARYACLLQQYQDGLNYLLQDMGITDLKVVAPSTDFFWKLLGFQGIKRLWDGLLAVDWLIKSACSRRPYERQKGAIDRVHQTNLRDIELSLAIDDLSAALKRCAARLREIPISPEPRPKIGLAGDIYTRQNPVANHNLFLKLEAMGCEVWPAPFIVDDVDFGLQKEFFTNLRRRNFLKAMTAGLLHLRKELEKIKIEKTLKDVLPSRKEPSYRQIENLISPYLTLDNNQTLILNIAKMVDFASRGADGVINAICFNCMLGTVSGAIAQKIRQDFQNIPIPTLIFKGKEDPTEESRLEAFVYQVKQAWAKKQAQQREWAKESWLEF
;
A
#
# COMPACT_ATOMS: atom_id res chain seq x y z
N PRO A 1 -28.60 0.72 -38.99
CA PRO A 1 -28.99 0.92 -40.41
C PRO A 1 -29.33 -0.42 -41.09
N GLN A 2 -30.55 -0.58 -41.63
CA GLN A 2 -30.88 -1.77 -42.43
C GLN A 2 -30.19 -1.68 -43.81
N PRO A 3 -29.63 -2.79 -44.34
CA PRO A 3 -28.84 -2.76 -45.57
C PRO A 3 -29.71 -2.36 -46.78
N ARG A 4 -29.31 -1.30 -47.48
CA ARG A 4 -29.85 -0.93 -48.79
C ARG A 4 -29.41 -2.00 -49.81
N ALA A 5 -30.39 -2.64 -50.44
CA ALA A 5 -30.34 -3.42 -51.68
C ALA A 5 -29.30 -4.57 -51.78
N ASN A 6 -29.79 -5.82 -51.71
CA ASN A 6 -29.35 -7.11 -52.31
C ASN A 6 -27.88 -7.47 -52.65
N LYS A 7 -26.89 -6.58 -52.53
CA LYS A 7 -25.46 -6.80 -52.83
C LYS A 7 -24.73 -7.36 -51.62
N GLU A 8 -23.77 -8.24 -51.88
CA GLU A 8 -22.81 -8.73 -50.90
C GLU A 8 -21.88 -7.57 -50.49
N ILE A 9 -21.69 -7.36 -49.19
CA ILE A 9 -20.90 -6.25 -48.64
C ILE A 9 -19.50 -6.77 -48.31
N GLU A 10 -18.48 -6.19 -48.93
CA GLU A 10 -17.08 -6.46 -48.58
C GLU A 10 -16.65 -5.65 -47.36
N GLY A 11 -15.97 -6.30 -46.42
CA GLY A 11 -15.60 -5.66 -45.17
C GLY A 11 -14.65 -6.46 -44.30
N PHE A 12 -14.55 -6.05 -43.04
CA PHE A 12 -13.60 -6.55 -42.06
C PHE A 12 -14.34 -6.92 -40.77
N LEU A 13 -13.93 -8.03 -40.17
CA LEU A 13 -14.52 -8.54 -38.93
C LEU A 13 -13.56 -8.25 -37.76
N GLY A 14 -14.06 -7.61 -36.72
CA GLY A 14 -13.37 -7.50 -35.44
C GLY A 14 -14.06 -8.35 -34.39
N VAL A 15 -13.24 -8.99 -33.56
CA VAL A 15 -13.69 -9.85 -32.48
C VAL A 15 -12.99 -9.44 -31.19
N ASP A 16 -13.76 -9.03 -30.20
CA ASP A 16 -13.26 -8.63 -28.88
C ASP A 16 -13.78 -9.64 -27.85
N VAL A 17 -12.86 -10.44 -27.30
CA VAL A 17 -13.19 -11.47 -26.31
C VAL A 17 -12.72 -11.00 -24.94
N GLY A 18 -13.63 -10.40 -24.17
CA GLY A 18 -13.42 -10.03 -22.78
C GLY A 18 -13.83 -11.14 -21.80
N SER A 19 -13.52 -10.93 -20.52
CA SER A 19 -13.85 -11.87 -19.44
C SER A 19 -15.37 -11.96 -19.20
N VAL A 20 -16.09 -10.85 -19.35
CA VAL A 20 -17.55 -10.76 -19.14
C VAL A 20 -18.33 -10.85 -20.45
N SER A 21 -17.84 -10.26 -21.54
CA SER A 21 -18.55 -10.20 -22.82
C SER A 21 -17.66 -10.52 -24.02
N THR A 22 -18.25 -11.10 -25.06
CA THR A 22 -17.67 -11.36 -26.37
C THR A 22 -18.44 -10.57 -27.42
N ASN A 23 -17.70 -9.78 -28.20
CA ASN A 23 -18.23 -8.75 -29.09
C ASN A 23 -17.73 -9.00 -30.51
N LEU A 24 -18.63 -8.94 -31.50
CA LEU A 24 -18.27 -9.00 -32.91
C LEU A 24 -18.75 -7.73 -33.62
N ALA A 25 -17.92 -7.16 -34.48
CA ALA A 25 -18.27 -6.00 -35.29
C ALA A 25 -17.83 -6.21 -36.75
N PHE A 26 -18.75 -6.01 -37.68
CA PHE A 26 -18.46 -6.02 -39.12
C PHE A 26 -18.52 -4.60 -39.67
N ILE A 27 -17.40 -4.15 -40.24
CA ILE A 27 -17.26 -2.85 -40.88
C ILE A 27 -17.05 -3.02 -42.39
N ASP A 28 -17.54 -2.09 -43.21
CA ASP A 28 -17.30 -2.12 -44.65
C ASP A 28 -15.88 -1.61 -45.03
N ARG A 29 -15.54 -1.63 -46.33
CA ARG A 29 -14.26 -1.08 -46.83
C ARG A 29 -14.04 0.40 -46.49
N ALA A 30 -15.09 1.20 -46.32
CA ALA A 30 -14.99 2.61 -45.94
C ALA A 30 -14.74 2.79 -44.43
N GLY A 31 -14.88 1.72 -43.64
CA GLY A 31 -14.76 1.74 -42.19
C GLY A 31 -16.09 1.97 -41.46
N GLN A 32 -17.22 1.99 -42.18
CA GLN A 32 -18.53 2.19 -41.57
C GLN A 32 -19.04 0.90 -40.93
N VAL A 33 -19.64 1.03 -39.74
CA VAL A 33 -20.20 -0.11 -39.01
C VAL A 33 -21.49 -0.58 -39.69
N VAL A 34 -21.46 -1.81 -40.21
CA VAL A 34 -22.62 -2.43 -40.85
C VAL A 34 -23.51 -3.09 -39.80
N THR A 35 -22.91 -3.89 -38.90
CA THR A 35 -23.62 -4.57 -37.82
C THR A 35 -22.65 -5.04 -36.72
N GLY A 36 -23.19 -5.46 -35.58
CA GLY A 36 -22.44 -6.08 -34.51
C GLY A 36 -23.28 -6.93 -33.56
N VAL A 37 -22.60 -7.68 -32.70
CA VAL A 37 -23.17 -8.60 -31.72
C VAL A 37 -22.44 -8.41 -30.39
N TYR A 38 -23.19 -8.44 -29.29
CA TYR A 38 -22.70 -8.32 -27.90
C TYR A 38 -23.31 -9.47 -27.10
N LEU A 39 -22.48 -10.40 -26.62
CA LEU A 39 -22.91 -11.60 -25.89
C LEU A 39 -22.15 -11.75 -24.58
N PRO A 40 -22.76 -12.28 -23.51
CA PRO A 40 -22.03 -12.62 -22.29
C PRO A 40 -21.11 -13.83 -22.51
N THR A 41 -19.82 -13.74 -22.16
CA THR A 41 -18.82 -14.79 -22.38
C THR A 41 -19.09 -16.03 -21.53
N LYS A 42 -19.57 -15.87 -20.29
CA LYS A 42 -19.89 -16.95 -19.32
C LYS A 42 -18.80 -18.03 -19.19
N GLY A 43 -17.53 -17.66 -19.35
CA GLY A 43 -16.40 -18.60 -19.31
C GLY A 43 -16.34 -19.59 -20.50
N ARG A 44 -17.15 -19.40 -21.55
CA ARG A 44 -17.25 -20.30 -22.72
C ARG A 44 -16.98 -19.55 -24.03
N PRO A 45 -15.77 -18.97 -24.21
CA PRO A 45 -15.49 -18.08 -25.34
C PRO A 45 -15.73 -18.73 -26.70
N ILE A 46 -15.41 -20.01 -26.89
CA ILE A 46 -15.58 -20.70 -28.19
C ILE A 46 -17.06 -20.84 -28.57
N GLU A 47 -17.90 -21.29 -27.63
CA GLU A 47 -19.34 -21.45 -27.84
C GLU A 47 -19.98 -20.10 -28.17
N VAL A 48 -19.61 -19.07 -27.42
CA VAL A 48 -20.11 -17.71 -27.63
C VAL A 48 -19.62 -17.11 -28.95
N LEU A 49 -18.40 -17.43 -29.40
CA LEU A 49 -17.94 -17.04 -30.74
C LEU A 49 -18.75 -17.70 -31.86
N ARG A 50 -19.15 -18.97 -31.71
CA ARG A 50 -20.03 -19.66 -32.67
C ARG A 50 -21.42 -19.04 -32.72
N GLU A 51 -21.99 -18.75 -31.56
CA GLU A 51 -23.27 -18.06 -31.44
C GLU A 51 -23.19 -16.66 -32.08
N GLY A 52 -22.17 -15.89 -31.73
CA GLY A 52 -21.92 -14.56 -32.25
C GLY A 52 -21.76 -14.54 -33.77
N TRP A 53 -21.03 -15.50 -34.32
CA TRP A 53 -20.89 -15.69 -35.77
C TRP A 53 -22.23 -16.01 -36.44
N SER A 54 -23.02 -16.91 -35.86
CA SER A 54 -24.33 -17.30 -36.38
C SER A 54 -25.29 -16.11 -36.42
N LEU A 55 -25.33 -15.33 -35.33
CA LEU A 55 -26.13 -14.10 -35.24
C LEU A 55 -25.65 -13.02 -36.21
N LEU A 56 -24.34 -12.92 -36.45
CA LEU A 56 -23.79 -11.97 -37.42
C LEU A 56 -24.24 -12.33 -38.86
N LEU A 57 -24.20 -13.62 -39.21
CA LEU A 57 -24.69 -14.12 -40.50
C LEU A 57 -26.21 -13.92 -40.63
N GLU A 58 -26.98 -14.16 -39.58
CA GLU A 58 -28.43 -13.92 -39.58
C GLU A 58 -28.74 -12.44 -39.84
N LYS A 59 -28.12 -11.52 -39.08
CA LYS A 59 -28.30 -10.07 -39.25
C LYS A 59 -27.93 -9.56 -40.63
N THR A 60 -27.00 -10.23 -41.30
CA THR A 60 -26.52 -9.87 -42.64
C THR A 60 -27.15 -10.71 -43.75
N LYS A 61 -28.05 -11.64 -43.42
CA LYS A 61 -28.63 -12.62 -44.34
C LYS A 61 -27.57 -13.40 -45.13
N GLY A 62 -26.40 -13.61 -44.53
CA GLY A 62 -25.22 -14.24 -45.14
C GLY A 62 -24.52 -13.41 -46.23
N LYS A 63 -24.94 -12.16 -46.49
CA LYS A 63 -24.44 -11.33 -47.61
C LYS A 63 -23.23 -10.48 -47.24
N ILE A 64 -22.22 -11.10 -46.63
CA ILE A 64 -20.97 -10.42 -46.25
C ILE A 64 -19.76 -11.19 -46.74
N LYS A 65 -18.73 -10.45 -47.17
CA LYS A 65 -17.43 -10.98 -47.59
C LYS A 65 -16.34 -10.39 -46.71
N ILE A 66 -15.66 -11.23 -45.94
CA ILE A 66 -14.67 -10.83 -44.93
C ILE A 66 -13.29 -10.85 -45.57
N LEU A 67 -12.73 -9.66 -45.80
CA LEU A 67 -11.40 -9.46 -46.38
C LEU A 67 -10.28 -9.52 -45.34
N GLY A 68 -10.59 -9.28 -44.07
CA GLY A 68 -9.65 -9.38 -42.97
C GLY A 68 -10.33 -9.50 -41.63
N LEU A 69 -9.62 -10.08 -40.66
CA LEU A 69 -10.10 -10.34 -39.32
C LEU A 69 -9.10 -9.87 -38.27
N GLY A 70 -9.59 -9.13 -37.27
CA GLY A 70 -8.83 -8.71 -36.10
C GLY A 70 -9.38 -9.28 -34.80
N THR A 71 -8.52 -9.60 -33.83
CA THR A 71 -8.94 -10.01 -32.48
C THR A 71 -8.31 -9.17 -31.37
N THR A 72 -9.11 -8.86 -30.34
CA THR A 72 -8.73 -8.09 -29.16
C THR A 72 -9.42 -8.61 -27.87
N GLY A 73 -9.22 -7.91 -26.75
CA GLY A 73 -9.67 -8.31 -25.42
C GLY A 73 -8.69 -9.25 -24.70
N SER A 74 -9.06 -9.69 -23.49
CA SER A 74 -8.26 -10.61 -22.67
C SER A 74 -8.14 -12.01 -23.29
N GLY A 75 -9.14 -12.45 -24.08
CA GLY A 75 -9.14 -13.69 -24.84
C GLY A 75 -8.61 -13.59 -26.28
N ARG A 76 -7.98 -12.46 -26.66
CA ARG A 76 -7.57 -12.17 -28.05
C ARG A 76 -6.70 -13.22 -28.71
N HIS A 77 -5.78 -13.83 -27.96
CA HIS A 77 -4.85 -14.83 -28.49
C HIS A 77 -5.57 -16.14 -28.79
N LEU A 78 -6.48 -16.57 -27.89
CA LEU A 78 -7.34 -17.72 -28.11
C LEU A 78 -8.20 -17.51 -29.37
N ALA A 79 -8.91 -16.39 -29.45
CA ALA A 79 -9.74 -16.05 -30.60
C ALA A 79 -8.91 -15.92 -31.88
N GLY A 80 -7.75 -15.27 -31.79
CA GLY A 80 -6.88 -15.00 -32.93
C GLY A 80 -6.31 -16.27 -33.54
N ARG A 81 -5.93 -17.25 -32.71
CA ARG A 81 -5.47 -18.56 -33.18
C ARG A 81 -6.63 -19.40 -33.73
N LEU A 82 -7.75 -19.46 -33.01
CA LEU A 82 -8.94 -20.21 -33.42
C LEU A 82 -9.45 -19.74 -34.78
N LEU A 83 -9.55 -18.42 -34.97
CA LEU A 83 -10.09 -17.77 -36.18
C LEU A 83 -9.03 -17.48 -37.24
N GLN A 84 -7.75 -17.75 -36.95
CA GLN A 84 -6.61 -17.38 -37.80
C GLN A 84 -6.66 -15.91 -38.23
N ALA A 85 -6.71 -15.03 -37.24
CA ALA A 85 -6.78 -13.59 -37.40
C ALA A 85 -5.57 -13.01 -38.13
N ASP A 86 -5.81 -11.98 -38.94
CA ASP A 86 -4.75 -11.20 -39.59
C ASP A 86 -4.03 -10.28 -38.60
N VAL A 87 -4.77 -9.84 -37.57
CA VAL A 87 -4.30 -8.91 -36.55
C VAL A 87 -4.75 -9.40 -35.17
N ILE A 88 -3.82 -9.50 -34.22
CA ILE A 88 -4.12 -9.70 -32.80
C ILE A 88 -3.54 -8.47 -32.09
N ARG A 89 -4.39 -7.69 -31.39
CA ARG A 89 -3.98 -6.44 -30.74
C ARG A 89 -4.56 -6.31 -29.34
N ASN A 90 -3.81 -5.68 -28.44
CA ASN A 90 -4.29 -5.39 -27.10
C ASN A 90 -5.52 -4.46 -27.16
N GLU A 91 -6.32 -4.50 -26.10
CA GLU A 91 -7.60 -3.80 -26.04
C GLU A 91 -7.46 -2.28 -25.91
N ILE A 92 -6.38 -1.77 -25.33
CA ILE A 92 -6.16 -0.32 -25.20
C ILE A 92 -6.02 0.31 -26.58
N THR A 93 -5.15 -0.24 -27.42
CA THR A 93 -4.94 0.22 -28.80
C THR A 93 -6.22 0.06 -29.64
N ALA A 94 -6.95 -1.05 -29.47
CA ALA A 94 -8.21 -1.26 -30.17
C ALA A 94 -9.26 -0.21 -29.75
N GLN A 95 -9.41 0.03 -28.45
CA GLN A 95 -10.35 1.02 -27.92
C GLN A 95 -10.01 2.45 -28.37
N LEU A 96 -8.73 2.83 -28.37
CA LEU A 96 -8.27 4.10 -28.93
C LEU A 96 -8.66 4.22 -30.41
N ARG A 97 -8.35 3.20 -31.22
CA ARG A 97 -8.61 3.23 -32.67
C ARG A 97 -10.09 3.31 -32.98
N GLY A 98 -10.91 2.54 -32.24
CA GLY A 98 -12.36 2.58 -32.32
C GLY A 98 -12.90 3.97 -32.01
N THR A 99 -12.39 4.62 -30.97
CA THR A 99 -12.84 5.94 -30.53
C THR A 99 -12.44 7.06 -31.49
N THR A 100 -11.15 7.13 -31.84
CA THR A 100 -10.58 8.16 -32.73
C THR A 100 -11.19 8.16 -34.13
N HIS A 101 -11.79 7.04 -34.57
CA HIS A 101 -12.53 6.98 -35.83
C HIS A 101 -13.82 7.83 -35.81
N PHE A 102 -14.53 7.87 -34.69
CA PHE A 102 -15.77 8.65 -34.54
C PHE A 102 -15.55 10.02 -33.89
N PHE A 103 -14.50 10.15 -33.08
CA PHE A 103 -14.16 11.35 -32.34
C PHE A 103 -12.68 11.68 -32.55
N PRO A 104 -12.31 12.33 -33.67
CA PRO A 104 -10.90 12.65 -33.97
C PRO A 104 -10.24 13.56 -32.92
N ASP A 105 -11.03 14.45 -32.30
CA ASP A 105 -10.56 15.43 -31.32
C ASP A 105 -10.64 14.92 -29.87
N VAL A 106 -10.83 13.60 -29.67
CA VAL A 106 -10.86 13.00 -28.33
C VAL A 106 -9.52 13.23 -27.62
N ASP A 107 -9.59 13.68 -26.37
CA ASP A 107 -8.42 13.82 -25.50
C ASP A 107 -8.45 12.85 -24.31
N THR A 108 -9.64 12.32 -23.96
CA THR A 108 -9.82 11.45 -22.80
C THR A 108 -10.82 10.35 -23.12
N ILE A 109 -10.43 9.10 -22.85
CA ILE A 109 -11.32 7.94 -23.00
C ILE A 109 -11.53 7.31 -21.63
N PHE A 110 -12.80 7.19 -21.24
CA PHE A 110 -13.23 6.35 -20.14
C PHE A 110 -13.80 5.05 -20.72
N GLU A 111 -13.26 3.91 -20.32
CA GLU A 111 -13.80 2.60 -20.68
C GLU A 111 -14.11 1.84 -19.40
N ILE A 112 -15.38 1.52 -19.18
CA ILE A 112 -15.81 0.76 -18.00
C ILE A 112 -16.52 -0.50 -18.47
N GLY A 113 -15.79 -1.60 -18.33
CA GLY A 113 -16.23 -2.95 -18.64
C GLY A 113 -16.98 -3.60 -17.49
N GLY A 114 -17.12 -4.93 -17.57
CA GLY A 114 -17.76 -5.71 -16.51
C GLY A 114 -16.86 -5.93 -15.30
N GLN A 115 -15.57 -6.21 -15.50
CA GLN A 115 -14.61 -6.56 -14.44
C GLN A 115 -13.43 -5.59 -14.32
N ASP A 116 -13.19 -4.78 -15.33
CA ASP A 116 -12.09 -3.84 -15.39
C ASP A 116 -12.55 -2.49 -15.95
N SER A 117 -11.74 -1.47 -15.66
CA SER A 117 -11.99 -0.08 -15.99
C SER A 117 -10.67 0.55 -16.41
N LYS A 118 -10.69 1.32 -17.49
CA LYS A 118 -9.49 1.82 -18.17
C LYS A 118 -9.66 3.30 -18.49
N TYR A 119 -8.64 4.06 -18.14
CA TYR A 119 -8.44 5.45 -18.52
C TYR A 119 -7.37 5.52 -19.60
N VAL A 120 -7.63 6.30 -20.65
CA VAL A 120 -6.63 6.59 -21.70
C VAL A 120 -6.63 8.09 -21.97
N ALA A 121 -5.48 8.73 -21.76
CA ALA A 121 -5.22 10.09 -22.23
C ALA A 121 -4.74 10.03 -23.68
N VAL A 122 -5.29 10.89 -24.52
CA VAL A 122 -5.06 10.89 -25.96
C VAL A 122 -4.45 12.22 -26.38
N GLU A 123 -3.36 12.16 -27.14
CA GLU A 123 -2.75 13.35 -27.73
C GLU A 123 -2.50 13.09 -29.22
N LYS A 124 -3.10 13.91 -30.09
CA LYS A 124 -2.99 13.78 -31.55
C LYS A 124 -3.34 12.37 -32.05
N GLY A 125 -4.35 11.74 -31.45
CA GLY A 125 -4.82 10.40 -31.81
C GLY A 125 -3.93 9.25 -31.36
N ARG A 126 -2.99 9.50 -30.45
CA ARG A 126 -2.03 8.53 -29.87
C ARG A 126 -2.20 8.41 -28.37
N ILE A 127 -1.72 7.31 -27.79
CA ILE A 127 -1.74 7.10 -26.34
C ILE A 127 -0.69 8.01 -25.72
N LYS A 128 -1.13 8.98 -24.92
CA LYS A 128 -0.23 9.81 -24.12
C LYS A 128 0.08 9.18 -22.77
N ASP A 129 -0.95 8.62 -22.14
CA ASP A 129 -0.91 7.96 -20.84
C ASP A 129 -2.08 6.99 -20.78
N PHE A 130 -1.93 5.88 -20.05
CA PHE A 130 -3.03 4.98 -19.77
C PHE A 130 -2.89 4.37 -18.38
N THR A 131 -4.03 3.99 -17.82
CA THR A 131 -4.06 3.20 -16.60
C THR A 131 -5.32 2.35 -16.56
N MET A 132 -5.26 1.24 -15.83
CA MET A 132 -6.44 0.44 -15.53
C MET A 132 -6.52 0.20 -14.03
N ASN A 133 -7.70 -0.14 -13.54
CA ASN A 133 -7.89 -0.58 -12.16
C ASN A 133 -6.91 -1.72 -11.81
N LYS A 134 -6.11 -1.53 -10.75
CA LYS A 134 -5.00 -2.45 -10.41
C LYS A 134 -5.51 -3.86 -10.07
N ILE A 135 -6.41 -3.97 -9.08
CA ILE A 135 -7.01 -5.23 -8.57
C ILE A 135 -8.50 -5.05 -8.17
N CYS A 136 -9.02 -3.81 -8.11
CA CYS A 136 -10.30 -3.52 -7.47
C CYS A 136 -11.51 -3.67 -8.43
N ALA A 137 -12.58 -4.34 -7.99
CA ALA A 137 -13.87 -4.36 -8.67
C ALA A 137 -14.70 -3.09 -8.45
N ALA A 138 -14.31 -2.21 -7.50
CA ALA A 138 -15.00 -0.95 -7.27
C ALA A 138 -14.88 -0.07 -8.52
N GLY A 139 -16.02 0.35 -9.07
CA GLY A 139 -16.06 1.15 -10.29
C GLY A 139 -16.17 0.36 -11.59
N THR A 140 -16.62 -0.91 -11.55
CA THR A 140 -16.90 -1.74 -12.73
C THR A 140 -18.40 -2.04 -12.90
N GLY A 141 -18.79 -2.66 -14.02
CA GLY A 141 -20.17 -3.06 -14.27
C GLY A 141 -20.68 -4.21 -13.39
N SER A 142 -19.82 -5.17 -13.02
CA SER A 142 -20.21 -6.27 -12.12
C SER A 142 -20.58 -5.74 -10.74
N PHE A 143 -19.81 -4.77 -10.26
CA PHE A 143 -20.13 -4.08 -9.01
C PHE A 143 -21.51 -3.41 -9.05
N LEU A 144 -21.82 -2.70 -10.14
CA LEU A 144 -23.14 -2.08 -10.30
C LEU A 144 -24.27 -3.11 -10.21
N GLU A 145 -24.09 -4.26 -10.87
CA GLU A 145 -25.06 -5.36 -10.90
C GLU A 145 -25.21 -6.03 -9.53
N GLU A 146 -24.11 -6.40 -8.88
CA GLU A 146 -24.06 -7.02 -7.56
C GLU A 146 -24.72 -6.16 -6.47
N GLN A 147 -24.61 -4.82 -6.55
CA GLN A 147 -25.21 -3.93 -5.57
C GLN A 147 -26.69 -3.62 -5.83
N ALA A 148 -27.15 -3.72 -7.08
CA ALA A 148 -28.56 -3.49 -7.43
C ALA A 148 -29.42 -4.75 -7.25
N GLU A 149 -28.82 -5.93 -7.38
CA GLU A 149 -29.51 -7.23 -7.29
C GLU A 149 -30.21 -7.48 -5.94
N PRO A 150 -29.63 -7.16 -4.76
CA PRO A 150 -30.31 -7.29 -3.48
C PRO A 150 -31.60 -6.48 -3.36
N PHE A 151 -31.74 -5.41 -4.16
CA PHE A 151 -32.94 -4.57 -4.22
C PHE A 151 -33.93 -5.00 -5.32
N GLY A 152 -33.66 -6.11 -6.00
CA GLY A 152 -34.48 -6.63 -7.10
C GLY A 152 -34.44 -5.78 -8.37
N ILE A 153 -33.43 -4.92 -8.54
CA ILE A 153 -33.34 -3.97 -9.66
C ILE A 153 -32.45 -4.53 -10.76
N LYS A 154 -32.99 -4.61 -11.97
CA LYS A 154 -32.20 -4.96 -13.17
C LYS A 154 -31.46 -3.75 -13.70
N ILE A 155 -30.15 -3.88 -13.91
CA ILE A 155 -29.33 -2.83 -14.53
C ILE A 155 -29.86 -2.44 -15.92
N LYS A 156 -30.25 -3.44 -16.71
CA LYS A 156 -30.83 -3.20 -18.02
C LYS A 156 -32.29 -2.75 -17.90
N GLY A 157 -32.53 -1.48 -18.26
CA GLY A 157 -33.87 -0.92 -18.46
C GLY A 157 -34.54 -0.33 -17.21
N GLN A 158 -34.21 -0.78 -16.00
CA GLN A 158 -34.85 -0.28 -14.76
C GLN A 158 -33.95 0.72 -14.03
N PHE A 159 -32.69 0.37 -13.78
CA PHE A 159 -31.78 1.15 -12.93
C PHE A 159 -31.77 2.66 -13.25
N ALA A 160 -31.46 3.03 -14.50
CA ALA A 160 -31.33 4.43 -14.89
C ALA A 160 -32.65 5.20 -14.73
N SER A 161 -33.79 4.55 -14.99
CA SER A 161 -35.12 5.16 -14.85
C SER A 161 -35.51 5.39 -13.39
N ILE A 162 -35.05 4.53 -12.48
CA ILE A 162 -35.26 4.67 -11.03
C ILE A 162 -34.34 5.77 -10.49
N ALA A 163 -33.04 5.72 -10.83
CA ALA A 163 -32.08 6.74 -10.41
C ALA A 163 -32.47 8.15 -10.89
N ALA A 164 -33.08 8.28 -12.08
CA ALA A 164 -33.54 9.56 -12.61
C ALA A 164 -34.69 10.20 -11.81
N GLN A 165 -35.39 9.44 -10.96
CA GLN A 165 -36.44 9.95 -10.07
C GLN A 165 -35.87 10.50 -8.75
N SER A 166 -34.56 10.36 -8.52
CA SER A 166 -33.90 10.87 -7.33
C SER A 166 -33.99 12.39 -7.26
N THR A 167 -34.36 12.90 -6.09
CA THR A 167 -34.30 14.32 -5.77
C THR A 167 -33.09 14.66 -4.93
N GLN A 168 -32.53 13.67 -4.22
CA GLN A 168 -31.38 13.85 -3.34
C GLN A 168 -30.55 12.55 -3.30
N PRO A 169 -29.62 12.35 -4.24
CA PRO A 169 -28.78 11.15 -4.28
C PRO A 169 -28.08 10.92 -2.94
N TYR A 170 -28.16 9.70 -2.41
CA TYR A 170 -27.52 9.37 -1.13
C TYR A 170 -26.02 9.21 -1.32
N ASP A 171 -25.21 9.87 -0.49
CA ASP A 171 -23.76 9.77 -0.59
C ASP A 171 -23.24 8.45 0.00
N LEU A 172 -22.88 7.51 -0.88
CA LEU A 172 -22.27 6.23 -0.52
C LEU A 172 -20.74 6.30 -0.35
N GLY A 173 -20.11 7.46 -0.64
CA GLY A 173 -18.65 7.63 -0.65
C GLY A 173 -17.94 6.84 -1.75
N SER A 174 -16.61 6.76 -1.66
CA SER A 174 -15.71 6.06 -2.60
C SER A 174 -15.02 4.85 -1.96
N ARG A 175 -15.84 3.88 -1.53
CA ARG A 175 -15.41 2.72 -0.73
C ARG A 175 -15.32 1.43 -1.55
N CYS A 176 -14.61 0.45 -0.99
CA CYS A 176 -14.61 -0.93 -1.50
C CYS A 176 -16.04 -1.51 -1.56
N THR A 177 -16.29 -2.37 -2.53
CA THR A 177 -17.59 -2.96 -2.85
C THR A 177 -18.27 -3.61 -1.63
N VAL A 178 -17.50 -4.33 -0.81
CA VAL A 178 -17.97 -5.00 0.42
C VAL A 178 -18.55 -4.01 1.44
N PHE A 179 -17.94 -2.84 1.60
CA PHE A 179 -18.44 -1.83 2.53
C PHE A 179 -19.64 -1.09 1.95
N MET A 180 -19.71 -0.96 0.63
CA MET A 180 -20.83 -0.29 0.00
C MET A 180 -22.12 -1.08 0.14
N GLU A 181 -22.06 -2.40 0.05
CA GLU A 181 -23.20 -3.27 0.32
C GLU A 181 -23.76 -3.02 1.72
N SER A 182 -22.88 -2.99 2.72
CA SER A 182 -23.26 -2.74 4.12
C SER A 182 -23.88 -1.35 4.31
N GLU A 183 -23.30 -0.31 3.69
CA GLU A 183 -23.85 1.05 3.76
C GLU A 183 -25.18 1.20 3.00
N MET A 184 -25.36 0.51 1.87
CA MET A 184 -26.64 0.51 1.14
C MET A 184 -27.75 -0.14 1.96
N VAL A 185 -27.47 -1.29 2.58
CA VAL A 185 -28.44 -1.97 3.47
C VAL A 185 -28.77 -1.09 4.68
N LYS A 186 -27.77 -0.42 5.26
CA LYS A 186 -27.95 0.54 6.36
C LYS A 186 -28.76 1.78 5.95
N ALA A 187 -28.53 2.32 4.77
CA ALA A 187 -29.28 3.46 4.27
C ALA A 187 -30.74 3.07 3.98
N ALA A 188 -30.96 1.88 3.40
CA ALA A 188 -32.29 1.33 3.20
C ALA A 188 -33.04 1.09 4.52
N SER A 189 -32.37 0.56 5.55
CA SER A 189 -33.00 0.34 6.86
C SER A 189 -33.34 1.65 7.59
N LYS A 190 -32.64 2.74 7.27
CA LYS A 190 -32.96 4.11 7.71
C LYS A 190 -34.09 4.78 6.90
N GLY A 191 -34.67 4.07 5.94
CA GLY A 191 -35.79 4.58 5.13
C GLY A 191 -35.37 5.51 3.99
N ILE A 192 -34.11 5.49 3.56
CA ILE A 192 -33.69 6.25 2.38
C ILE A 192 -34.40 5.71 1.12
N PRO A 193 -35.02 6.57 0.29
CA PRO A 193 -35.73 6.14 -0.90
C PRO A 193 -34.83 5.40 -1.90
N LEU A 194 -35.39 4.37 -2.54
CA LEU A 194 -34.68 3.58 -3.54
C LEU A 194 -34.14 4.40 -4.73
N PRO A 195 -34.86 5.41 -5.28
CA PRO A 195 -34.30 6.32 -6.28
C PRO A 195 -33.00 7.00 -5.85
N ASP A 196 -32.95 7.48 -4.60
CA ASP A 196 -31.79 8.17 -4.04
C ASP A 196 -30.61 7.22 -3.82
N LEU A 197 -30.87 5.97 -3.43
CA LEU A 197 -29.84 4.92 -3.34
C LEU A 197 -29.28 4.56 -4.71
N MET A 198 -30.12 4.41 -5.74
CA MET A 198 -29.67 4.08 -7.08
C MET A 198 -28.88 5.22 -7.73
N ALA A 199 -29.32 6.46 -7.54
CA ALA A 199 -28.54 7.62 -7.95
C ALA A 199 -27.21 7.67 -7.19
N GLY A 200 -27.23 7.46 -5.87
CA GLY A 200 -26.03 7.36 -5.03
C GLY A 200 -25.04 6.32 -5.54
N LEU A 201 -25.51 5.13 -5.94
CA LEU A 201 -24.68 4.07 -6.50
C LEU A 201 -24.06 4.47 -7.85
N ALA A 202 -24.80 5.19 -8.71
CA ALA A 202 -24.25 5.73 -9.95
C ALA A 202 -23.13 6.77 -9.70
N TYR A 203 -23.33 7.67 -8.73
CA TYR A 203 -22.31 8.62 -8.29
C TYR A 203 -21.08 7.91 -7.71
N SER A 204 -21.30 6.87 -6.91
CA SER A 204 -20.20 6.15 -6.29
C SER A 204 -19.33 5.41 -7.31
N ILE A 205 -19.91 4.85 -8.37
CA ILE A 205 -19.12 4.27 -9.49
C ILE A 205 -18.26 5.33 -10.16
N ALA A 206 -18.83 6.49 -10.46
CA ALA A 206 -18.10 7.57 -11.12
C ALA A 206 -16.98 8.10 -10.21
N ARG A 207 -17.24 8.33 -8.92
CA ARG A 207 -16.22 8.74 -7.93
C ARG A 207 -15.12 7.69 -7.78
N ASN A 208 -15.47 6.42 -7.58
CA ASN A 208 -14.49 5.33 -7.50
C ASN A 208 -13.62 5.25 -8.75
N TYR A 209 -14.19 5.43 -9.94
CA TYR A 209 -13.43 5.46 -11.18
C TYR A 209 -12.44 6.64 -11.21
N LEU A 210 -12.90 7.86 -10.89
CA LEU A 210 -12.04 9.05 -10.88
C LEU A 210 -10.92 8.94 -9.82
N GLU A 211 -11.24 8.48 -8.62
CA GLU A 211 -10.29 8.42 -7.52
C GLU A 211 -9.32 7.23 -7.62
N LYS A 212 -9.80 6.06 -8.05
CA LYS A 212 -9.03 4.80 -8.00
C LYS A 212 -8.50 4.32 -9.35
N VAL A 213 -9.04 4.83 -10.46
CA VAL A 213 -8.53 4.52 -11.81
C VAL A 213 -7.81 5.71 -12.40
N VAL A 214 -8.44 6.88 -12.45
CA VAL A 214 -7.80 8.09 -12.98
C VAL A 214 -6.66 8.56 -12.06
N GLU A 215 -6.80 8.43 -10.74
CA GLU A 215 -5.75 8.69 -9.72
C GLU A 215 -5.09 10.08 -9.88
N GLY A 216 -5.90 11.13 -10.07
CA GLY A 216 -5.41 12.51 -10.21
C GLY A 216 -4.83 12.89 -11.58
N ARG A 217 -4.83 11.95 -12.55
CA ARG A 217 -4.47 12.26 -13.94
C ARG A 217 -5.39 13.31 -14.55
N THR A 218 -4.86 14.08 -15.49
CA THR A 218 -5.57 15.18 -16.14
C THR A 218 -6.71 14.69 -17.02
N VAL A 219 -7.96 14.98 -16.63
CA VAL A 219 -9.14 14.77 -17.49
C VAL A 219 -9.31 15.98 -18.41
N GLY A 220 -9.20 15.76 -19.73
CA GLY A 220 -9.36 16.78 -20.76
C GLY A 220 -10.80 17.26 -20.95
N GLU A 221 -11.07 17.96 -22.06
CA GLU A 221 -12.38 18.54 -22.38
C GLU A 221 -13.21 17.62 -23.27
N ASN A 222 -12.57 16.93 -24.22
CA ASN A 222 -13.23 16.04 -25.17
C ASN A 222 -13.23 14.60 -24.65
N ILE A 223 -14.12 14.34 -23.69
CA ILE A 223 -14.23 13.06 -23.01
C ILE A 223 -15.20 12.12 -23.75
N VAL A 224 -14.73 10.92 -24.09
CA VAL A 224 -15.56 9.84 -24.62
C VAL A 224 -15.68 8.70 -23.62
N PHE A 225 -16.92 8.35 -23.27
CA PHE A 225 -17.24 7.22 -22.41
C PHE A 225 -17.76 6.02 -23.21
N GLN A 226 -17.16 4.86 -22.97
CA GLN A 226 -17.44 3.60 -23.65
C GLN A 226 -17.36 2.39 -22.70
N GLY A 227 -17.62 1.19 -23.23
CA GLY A 227 -17.82 -0.02 -22.43
C GLY A 227 -19.28 -0.27 -22.07
N GLY A 228 -19.53 -1.37 -21.36
CA GLY A 228 -20.89 -1.80 -21.00
C GLY A 228 -21.62 -0.80 -20.12
N VAL A 229 -20.92 -0.21 -19.14
CA VAL A 229 -21.49 0.72 -18.17
C VAL A 229 -21.87 2.06 -18.81
N ALA A 230 -21.23 2.46 -19.92
CA ALA A 230 -21.60 3.65 -20.67
C ALA A 230 -23.02 3.61 -21.26
N SER A 231 -23.68 2.44 -21.24
CA SER A 231 -25.11 2.33 -21.58
C SER A 231 -26.05 2.81 -20.47
N ASN A 232 -25.55 3.05 -19.26
CA ASN A 232 -26.35 3.49 -18.13
C ASN A 232 -26.33 5.02 -18.03
N ALA A 233 -27.43 5.66 -18.44
CA ALA A 233 -27.54 7.11 -18.46
C ALA A 233 -27.34 7.77 -17.08
N ALA A 234 -27.65 7.08 -15.98
CA ALA A 234 -27.42 7.63 -14.63
C ALA A 234 -25.93 7.74 -14.32
N VAL A 235 -25.11 6.75 -14.73
CA VAL A 235 -23.65 6.79 -14.55
C VAL A 235 -23.01 7.86 -15.45
N VAL A 236 -23.46 7.97 -16.71
CA VAL A 236 -23.03 9.04 -17.63
C VAL A 236 -23.33 10.42 -17.01
N LYS A 237 -24.55 10.59 -16.47
CA LYS A 237 -24.95 11.82 -15.81
C LYS A 237 -24.11 12.10 -14.57
N ALA A 238 -23.80 11.08 -13.76
CA ALA A 238 -22.94 11.22 -12.59
C ALA A 238 -21.55 11.74 -12.96
N PHE A 239 -20.89 11.18 -14.00
CA PHE A 239 -19.62 11.72 -14.50
C PHE A 239 -19.73 13.18 -14.93
N SER A 240 -20.77 13.53 -15.69
CA SER A 240 -20.99 14.90 -16.13
C SER A 240 -21.20 15.87 -14.96
N GLN A 241 -21.90 15.44 -13.91
CA GLN A 241 -22.13 16.26 -12.71
C GLN A 241 -20.87 16.41 -11.85
N LEU A 242 -20.08 15.35 -11.68
CA LEU A 242 -18.85 15.39 -10.88
C LEU A 242 -17.73 16.19 -11.55
N LEU A 243 -17.59 16.05 -12.87
CA LEU A 243 -16.54 16.74 -13.63
C LEU A 243 -16.94 18.15 -14.07
N HIS A 244 -18.22 18.49 -13.99
CA HIS A 244 -18.79 19.70 -14.60
C HIS A 244 -18.49 19.83 -16.10
N LYS A 245 -18.37 18.69 -16.80
CA LYS A 245 -18.04 18.57 -18.23
C LYS A 245 -19.08 17.77 -18.99
N GLU A 246 -19.12 17.96 -20.31
CA GLU A 246 -19.90 17.11 -21.20
C GLU A 246 -19.21 15.75 -21.37
N ILE A 247 -19.98 14.66 -21.29
CA ILE A 247 -19.49 13.29 -21.49
C ILE A 247 -20.12 12.72 -22.76
N LYS A 248 -19.34 12.57 -23.83
CA LYS A 248 -19.81 11.98 -25.08
C LYS A 248 -19.84 10.47 -24.94
N VAL A 249 -20.95 9.82 -25.24
CA VAL A 249 -21.02 8.34 -25.22
C VAL A 249 -20.74 7.81 -26.62
N HIS A 250 -19.83 6.85 -26.74
CA HIS A 250 -19.54 6.23 -28.03
C HIS A 250 -20.82 5.58 -28.61
N PRO A 251 -21.20 5.82 -29.87
CA PRO A 251 -22.48 5.35 -30.43
C PRO A 251 -22.61 3.83 -30.45
N TYR A 252 -21.47 3.14 -30.46
CA TYR A 252 -21.35 1.68 -30.38
C TYR A 252 -20.58 1.24 -29.13
N ASN A 253 -20.75 1.92 -27.99
CA ASN A 253 -19.98 1.73 -26.74
C ASN A 253 -19.72 0.27 -26.31
N ARG A 254 -20.67 -0.64 -26.52
CA ARG A 254 -20.55 -2.06 -26.15
C ARG A 254 -19.64 -2.89 -27.04
N ILE A 255 -19.35 -2.41 -28.24
CA ILE A 255 -18.58 -3.14 -29.27
C ILE A 255 -17.43 -2.29 -29.83
N SER A 256 -17.06 -1.19 -29.15
CA SER A 256 -16.03 -0.25 -29.60
C SER A 256 -14.67 -0.92 -29.79
N GLY A 257 -14.27 -1.84 -28.89
CA GLY A 257 -13.05 -2.64 -29.04
C GLY A 257 -13.05 -3.52 -30.29
N ALA A 258 -14.17 -4.19 -30.57
CA ALA A 258 -14.33 -4.98 -31.80
C ALA A 258 -14.25 -4.11 -33.06
N ILE A 259 -14.86 -2.92 -33.05
CA ILE A 259 -14.76 -1.98 -34.18
C ILE A 259 -13.31 -1.53 -34.37
N GLY A 260 -12.63 -1.18 -33.29
CA GLY A 260 -11.25 -0.76 -33.30
C GLY A 260 -10.31 -1.78 -33.93
N VAL A 261 -10.40 -3.04 -33.51
CA VAL A 261 -9.55 -4.08 -34.09
C VAL A 261 -9.93 -4.43 -35.54
N ALA A 262 -11.20 -4.28 -35.93
CA ALA A 262 -11.62 -4.38 -37.33
C ALA A 262 -10.98 -3.29 -38.20
N LEU A 263 -10.90 -2.05 -37.68
CA LEU A 263 -10.23 -0.93 -38.35
C LEU A 263 -8.73 -1.17 -38.50
N ILE A 264 -8.07 -1.72 -37.50
CA ILE A 264 -6.64 -2.09 -37.59
C ILE A 264 -6.44 -3.21 -38.63
N ALA A 265 -7.31 -4.23 -38.64
CA ALA A 265 -7.27 -5.28 -39.66
C ALA A 265 -7.48 -4.72 -41.06
N ARG A 266 -8.42 -3.78 -41.22
CA ARG A 266 -8.63 -3.04 -42.48
C ARG A 266 -7.36 -2.31 -42.93
N GLU A 267 -6.72 -1.56 -42.04
CA GLU A 267 -5.49 -0.82 -42.36
C GLU A 267 -4.37 -1.77 -42.80
N ASN A 268 -4.17 -2.89 -42.09
CA ASN A 268 -3.19 -3.90 -42.45
C ASN A 268 -3.44 -4.48 -43.85
N ILE A 269 -4.68 -4.91 -44.12
CA ILE A 269 -5.06 -5.52 -45.41
C ILE A 269 -4.97 -4.52 -46.56
N LEU A 270 -5.44 -3.28 -46.38
CA LEU A 270 -5.34 -2.26 -47.42
C LEU A 270 -3.88 -1.91 -47.75
N GLN A 271 -2.97 -1.96 -46.77
CA GLN A 271 -1.53 -1.79 -47.03
C GLN A 271 -0.94 -2.96 -47.83
N ARG A 272 -1.39 -4.18 -47.57
CA ARG A 272 -0.98 -5.37 -48.33
C ARG A 272 -1.51 -5.34 -49.77
N GLU A 273 -2.77 -4.92 -49.97
CA GLU A 273 -3.32 -4.68 -51.32
C GLU A 273 -2.48 -3.63 -52.08
N LYS A 274 -2.08 -2.54 -51.42
CA LYS A 274 -1.20 -1.51 -52.02
C LYS A 274 0.18 -2.05 -52.40
N ARG A 275 0.68 -3.09 -51.72
CA ARG A 275 1.92 -3.81 -52.06
C ARG A 275 1.73 -4.86 -53.17
N GLY A 276 0.51 -4.99 -53.71
CA GLY A 276 0.19 -5.92 -54.79
C GLY A 276 -0.18 -7.33 -54.32
N GLU A 277 -0.37 -7.55 -53.02
CA GLU A 277 -0.80 -8.85 -52.50
C GLU A 277 -2.29 -9.11 -52.83
N LYS A 278 -2.60 -10.33 -53.29
CA LYS A 278 -3.99 -10.77 -53.48
C LYS A 278 -4.62 -11.17 -52.14
N ILE A 279 -5.76 -10.57 -51.82
CA ILE A 279 -6.49 -10.85 -50.57
C ILE A 279 -7.66 -11.80 -50.86
N ALA A 280 -7.60 -13.01 -50.27
CA ALA A 280 -8.68 -13.98 -50.35
C ALA A 280 -9.69 -13.76 -49.21
N PRO A 281 -11.01 -13.85 -49.47
CA PRO A 281 -12.01 -13.74 -48.43
C PRO A 281 -11.96 -14.93 -47.44
N LYS A 282 -12.14 -14.65 -46.15
CA LYS A 282 -11.99 -15.60 -45.04
C LYS A 282 -13.26 -16.38 -44.68
N ASN A 283 -14.40 -16.11 -45.31
CA ASN A 283 -15.69 -16.69 -44.94
C ASN A 283 -15.68 -18.22 -44.81
N ALA A 284 -15.19 -18.94 -45.82
CA ALA A 284 -15.17 -20.40 -45.84
C ALA A 284 -14.27 -20.97 -44.73
N GLN A 285 -13.09 -20.37 -44.55
CA GLN A 285 -12.14 -20.72 -43.50
C GLN A 285 -12.74 -20.53 -42.10
N LEU A 286 -13.41 -19.39 -41.87
CA LEU A 286 -14.05 -19.09 -40.59
C LEU A 286 -15.21 -20.06 -40.29
N ALA A 287 -16.06 -20.31 -41.28
CA ALA A 287 -17.17 -21.26 -41.14
C ALA A 287 -16.65 -22.67 -40.80
N GLN A 288 -15.62 -23.14 -41.52
CA GLN A 288 -14.99 -24.43 -41.26
C GLN A 288 -14.40 -24.51 -39.84
N ARG A 289 -13.63 -23.49 -39.43
CA ARG A 289 -12.97 -23.44 -38.11
C ARG A 289 -13.99 -23.42 -36.97
N LEU A 290 -15.04 -22.60 -37.09
CA LEU A 290 -16.07 -22.50 -36.07
C LEU A 290 -16.94 -23.76 -36.01
N GLN A 291 -17.15 -24.49 -37.11
CA GLN A 291 -17.92 -25.74 -37.11
C GLN A 291 -17.10 -26.99 -36.75
N SER A 292 -15.77 -26.89 -36.73
CA SER A 292 -14.89 -28.02 -36.42
C SER A 292 -15.11 -28.55 -35.00
N GLU A 293 -15.18 -29.87 -34.83
CA GLU A 293 -15.15 -30.49 -33.51
C GLU A 293 -13.83 -30.17 -32.80
N TYR A 294 -13.91 -29.96 -31.48
CA TYR A 294 -12.74 -29.74 -30.65
C TYR A 294 -12.80 -30.59 -29.39
N GLN A 295 -11.62 -30.98 -28.91
CA GLN A 295 -11.47 -31.66 -27.62
C GLN A 295 -10.80 -30.72 -26.64
N VAL A 296 -11.40 -30.54 -25.47
CA VAL A 296 -10.82 -29.77 -24.37
C VAL A 296 -10.26 -30.72 -23.34
N ARG A 297 -9.01 -30.50 -22.94
CA ARG A 297 -8.36 -31.20 -21.83
C ARG A 297 -7.65 -30.18 -20.95
N THR A 298 -7.98 -30.15 -19.67
CA THR A 298 -7.24 -29.37 -18.68
C THR A 298 -6.21 -30.26 -17.97
N PHE A 299 -5.02 -29.73 -17.72
CA PHE A 299 -3.97 -30.39 -16.96
C PHE A 299 -3.23 -29.37 -16.09
N GLU A 300 -2.63 -29.85 -15.01
CA GLU A 300 -1.78 -29.01 -14.16
C GLU A 300 -0.34 -29.03 -14.67
N CYS A 301 0.24 -27.85 -14.90
CA CYS A 301 1.62 -27.71 -15.34
C CYS A 301 2.59 -27.94 -14.17
N GLN A 302 3.50 -28.92 -14.29
CA GLN A 302 4.49 -29.22 -13.24
C GLN A 302 5.86 -28.55 -13.47
N HIS A 303 5.95 -27.58 -14.37
CA HIS A 303 7.24 -27.04 -14.80
C HIS A 303 7.78 -25.88 -13.95
N CYS A 304 6.92 -25.22 -13.17
CA CYS A 304 7.34 -24.19 -12.25
C CYS A 304 6.39 -24.14 -11.05
N PRO A 305 6.77 -23.45 -9.97
CA PRO A 305 6.01 -23.41 -8.71
C PRO A 305 4.58 -22.83 -8.80
N ASN A 306 4.22 -22.27 -9.96
CA ASN A 306 2.88 -21.74 -10.18
C ASN A 306 1.82 -22.83 -10.32
N HIS A 307 2.21 -24.06 -10.70
CA HIS A 307 1.29 -25.17 -10.91
C HIS A 307 0.01 -24.77 -11.66
N CYS A 308 0.17 -24.00 -12.74
CA CYS A 308 -0.95 -23.41 -13.45
C CYS A 308 -1.86 -24.48 -14.07
N GLN A 309 -3.17 -24.25 -14.04
CA GLN A 309 -4.15 -25.08 -14.75
C GLN A 309 -4.18 -24.66 -16.21
N VAL A 310 -3.50 -25.44 -17.05
CA VAL A 310 -3.41 -25.20 -18.48
C VAL A 310 -4.49 -26.00 -19.17
N THR A 311 -5.27 -25.33 -20.00
CA THR A 311 -6.28 -25.97 -20.84
C THR A 311 -5.76 -26.07 -22.27
N LEU A 312 -5.85 -27.27 -22.83
CA LEU A 312 -5.53 -27.62 -24.21
C LEU A 312 -6.83 -27.80 -25.00
N ILE A 313 -6.99 -27.04 -26.07
CA ILE A 313 -7.98 -27.29 -27.12
C ILE A 313 -7.28 -27.97 -28.29
N ARG A 314 -7.75 -29.14 -28.70
CA ARG A 314 -7.36 -29.78 -29.96
C ARG A 314 -8.41 -29.51 -31.03
N LEU A 315 -7.99 -28.91 -32.15
CA LEU A 315 -8.78 -28.68 -33.35
C LEU A 315 -8.13 -29.47 -34.50
N GLY A 316 -8.59 -30.69 -34.74
CA GLY A 316 -7.90 -31.62 -35.63
C GLY A 316 -6.47 -31.91 -35.14
N GLN A 317 -5.46 -31.55 -35.93
CA GLN A 317 -4.04 -31.68 -35.57
C GLN A 317 -3.46 -30.48 -34.81
N GLU A 318 -4.18 -29.35 -34.77
CA GLU A 318 -3.73 -28.12 -34.12
C GLU A 318 -3.99 -28.18 -32.61
N LYS A 319 -3.01 -27.73 -31.81
CA LYS A 319 -3.08 -27.69 -30.35
C LYS A 319 -3.01 -26.22 -29.91
N LEU A 320 -4.05 -25.75 -29.21
CA LEU A 320 -4.12 -24.42 -28.62
C LEU A 320 -4.08 -24.53 -27.10
N PHE A 321 -3.24 -23.74 -26.46
CA PHE A 321 -3.07 -23.74 -25.01
C PHE A 321 -3.46 -22.38 -24.41
N PHE A 322 -3.95 -22.40 -23.18
CA PHE A 322 -4.33 -21.21 -22.41
C PHE A 322 -4.35 -21.53 -20.91
N GLY A 323 -4.20 -20.50 -20.07
CA GLY A 323 -4.15 -20.62 -18.61
C GLY A 323 -2.74 -20.83 -18.06
N ASP A 324 -1.70 -20.79 -18.91
CA ASP A 324 -0.31 -20.85 -18.48
C ASP A 324 0.25 -19.46 -18.16
N VAL A 325 0.41 -19.18 -16.86
CA VAL A 325 1.01 -17.93 -16.33
C VAL A 325 2.27 -17.53 -17.04
N CYS A 326 3.16 -18.48 -17.37
CA CYS A 326 4.45 -18.15 -17.95
C CYS A 326 4.45 -18.11 -19.48
N GLU A 327 3.31 -18.13 -20.18
CA GLU A 327 3.18 -18.18 -21.67
C GLU A 327 3.98 -19.32 -22.36
N ARG A 328 4.43 -20.36 -21.63
CA ARG A 328 5.25 -21.47 -22.17
C ARG A 328 4.56 -22.25 -23.27
N TYR A 329 3.28 -22.52 -23.09
CA TYR A 329 2.45 -23.27 -24.03
C TYR A 329 1.77 -22.33 -25.01
N THR A 330 1.29 -21.18 -24.54
CA THR A 330 0.59 -20.19 -25.38
C THR A 330 1.52 -19.57 -26.44
N SER A 331 2.83 -19.47 -26.19
CA SER A 331 3.79 -18.90 -27.16
C SER A 331 4.28 -19.88 -28.24
N GLN A 332 3.93 -21.17 -28.19
CA GLN A 332 4.40 -22.15 -29.18
C GLN A 332 3.68 -21.95 -30.53
N THR A 333 4.44 -21.54 -31.55
CA THR A 333 3.94 -21.21 -32.90
C THR A 333 3.84 -22.40 -33.86
N THR A 334 4.29 -23.59 -33.46
CA THR A 334 4.25 -24.82 -34.25
C THR A 334 4.02 -26.03 -33.34
N THR A 335 3.38 -27.07 -33.90
CA THR A 335 3.05 -28.36 -33.28
C THR A 335 4.10 -28.79 -32.23
N PRO A 336 3.70 -29.01 -30.96
CA PRO A 336 4.57 -29.66 -30.00
C PRO A 336 4.81 -31.08 -30.50
N THR A 337 6.03 -31.36 -30.97
CA THR A 337 6.61 -32.67 -30.75
C THR A 337 6.49 -32.96 -29.26
N GLU A 338 6.07 -34.18 -28.92
CA GLU A 338 6.03 -34.66 -27.55
C GLU A 338 7.32 -34.30 -26.80
N PRO A 339 7.26 -34.15 -25.45
CA PRO A 339 8.45 -33.85 -24.66
C PRO A 339 9.49 -34.95 -24.90
N THR A 340 10.42 -34.72 -25.82
CA THR A 340 11.57 -35.58 -25.99
C THR A 340 12.46 -35.32 -24.79
N ALA A 341 12.65 -36.36 -23.98
CA ALA A 341 13.76 -36.44 -23.08
C ALA A 341 15.06 -36.14 -23.85
N ALA A 342 15.88 -35.25 -23.27
CA ALA A 342 17.25 -34.91 -23.66
C ALA A 342 17.47 -34.03 -24.91
N GLY A 343 18.04 -32.84 -24.67
CA GLY A 343 19.43 -32.64 -25.15
C GLY A 343 19.72 -31.69 -26.31
N ALA A 344 18.85 -30.75 -26.69
CA ALA A 344 19.24 -29.65 -27.60
C ALA A 344 19.33 -28.31 -26.84
N PRO A 345 20.50 -27.63 -26.79
CA PRO A 345 20.58 -26.30 -26.20
C PRO A 345 19.73 -25.34 -27.04
N SER A 346 18.72 -24.75 -26.40
CA SER A 346 17.98 -23.63 -26.99
C SER A 346 18.96 -22.49 -27.30
N PRO A 347 18.82 -21.76 -28.43
CA PRO A 347 19.61 -20.56 -28.67
C PRO A 347 19.49 -19.65 -27.44
N GLN A 348 20.62 -19.13 -26.93
CA GLN A 348 20.58 -18.22 -25.78
C GLN A 348 19.68 -17.03 -26.14
N PRO A 349 18.72 -16.69 -25.29
CA PRO A 349 17.82 -15.60 -25.59
C PRO A 349 18.60 -14.29 -25.71
N ASN A 350 18.33 -13.54 -26.78
CA ASN A 350 18.83 -12.19 -26.98
C ASN A 350 17.62 -11.23 -26.86
N PRO A 351 17.58 -10.33 -25.85
CA PRO A 351 18.61 -10.06 -24.85
C PRO A 351 18.68 -11.09 -23.69
N PRO A 352 19.84 -11.18 -22.98
CA PRO A 352 20.05 -12.12 -21.88
C PRO A 352 19.17 -11.78 -20.66
N SER A 353 18.71 -12.82 -19.95
CA SER A 353 17.91 -12.65 -18.73
C SER A 353 18.80 -12.40 -17.50
N LEU A 354 18.82 -11.15 -17.02
CA LEU A 354 19.52 -10.80 -15.78
C LEU A 354 18.90 -11.43 -14.51
N PRO A 355 17.56 -11.57 -14.39
CA PRO A 355 16.95 -12.34 -13.29
C PRO A 355 17.42 -13.81 -13.25
N GLU A 356 17.53 -14.48 -14.40
CA GLU A 356 18.06 -15.86 -14.45
C GLU A 356 19.55 -15.92 -14.08
N PHE A 357 20.35 -14.93 -14.50
CA PHE A 357 21.75 -14.83 -14.08
C PHE A 357 21.87 -14.75 -12.56
N ARG A 358 21.03 -13.94 -11.92
CA ARG A 358 20.97 -13.81 -10.45
C ARG A 358 20.48 -15.10 -9.79
N GLU A 359 19.49 -15.78 -10.36
CA GLU A 359 18.95 -17.02 -9.81
C GLU A 359 19.99 -18.14 -9.75
N LYS A 360 20.84 -18.25 -10.77
CA LYS A 360 21.98 -19.20 -10.79
C LYS A 360 22.96 -18.97 -9.62
N PHE A 361 23.04 -17.75 -9.07
CA PHE A 361 23.80 -17.54 -7.82
C PHE A 361 23.08 -18.12 -6.61
N PHE A 362 21.76 -17.98 -6.53
CA PHE A 362 20.96 -18.51 -5.42
C PHE A 362 20.96 -20.03 -5.41
N GLU A 363 20.92 -20.67 -6.58
CA GLU A 363 21.03 -22.13 -6.72
C GLU A 363 22.34 -22.67 -6.13
N LYS A 364 23.46 -21.94 -6.23
CA LYS A 364 24.72 -22.33 -5.59
C LYS A 364 24.59 -22.46 -4.07
N TYR A 365 23.67 -21.73 -3.45
CA TYR A 365 23.43 -21.76 -2.00
C TYR A 365 22.26 -22.68 -1.61
N SER A 366 21.64 -23.38 -2.56
CA SER A 366 20.50 -24.28 -2.30
C SER A 366 20.94 -25.63 -1.71
N SER A 367 22.21 -26.00 -1.86
CA SER A 367 22.79 -27.22 -1.29
C SER A 367 24.32 -27.08 -1.19
N LEU A 368 24.83 -26.70 -0.02
CA LEU A 368 26.27 -26.66 0.23
C LEU A 368 26.69 -27.47 1.45
N THR A 369 27.67 -28.33 1.18
CA THR A 369 28.63 -29.04 2.05
C THR A 369 28.09 -30.04 3.10
N PRO A 370 28.78 -31.20 3.29
CA PRO A 370 28.53 -32.08 4.43
C PRO A 370 28.64 -31.31 5.74
N SER A 371 27.63 -31.44 6.59
CA SER A 371 27.57 -30.71 7.85
C SER A 371 28.49 -31.30 8.91
N SER A 372 29.22 -30.44 9.64
CA SER A 372 29.91 -30.81 10.87
C SER A 372 29.18 -30.33 12.14
N ARG A 373 28.22 -29.39 12.02
CA ARG A 373 27.51 -28.76 13.17
C ARG A 373 25.97 -28.79 13.11
N GLY A 374 25.37 -29.46 12.14
CA GLY A 374 23.91 -29.52 11.92
C GLY A 374 23.42 -28.66 10.75
N ARG A 375 22.11 -28.45 10.67
CA ARG A 375 21.39 -27.83 9.54
C ARG A 375 20.62 -26.59 9.96
N ILE A 376 20.76 -25.54 9.17
CA ILE A 376 20.08 -24.26 9.37
C ILE A 376 19.16 -23.95 8.18
N GLY A 377 17.86 -23.87 8.44
CA GLY A 377 16.85 -23.41 7.48
C GLY A 377 16.90 -21.91 7.27
N LEU A 378 16.96 -21.49 6.00
CA LEU A 378 16.93 -20.09 5.57
C LEU A 378 15.65 -19.84 4.74
N PRO A 379 14.73 -18.98 5.20
CA PRO A 379 13.53 -18.64 4.42
C PRO A 379 13.89 -17.85 3.15
N ARG A 380 13.40 -18.31 2.00
CA ARG A 380 13.59 -17.65 0.70
C ARG A 380 12.59 -16.51 0.50
N ALA A 381 12.62 -15.51 1.38
CA ALA A 381 11.65 -14.41 1.37
C ALA A 381 12.22 -13.12 1.94
N SER A 382 11.52 -12.00 1.71
CA SER A 382 11.86 -10.70 2.30
C SER A 382 13.34 -10.33 2.04
N PHE A 383 14.07 -9.86 3.05
CA PHE A 383 15.47 -9.43 2.96
C PHE A 383 16.46 -10.54 2.57
N PHE A 384 16.10 -11.82 2.63
CA PHE A 384 16.98 -12.89 2.11
C PHE A 384 17.20 -12.76 0.60
N TYR A 385 16.29 -12.12 -0.15
CA TYR A 385 16.55 -11.74 -1.53
C TYR A 385 17.66 -10.69 -1.71
N GLU A 386 18.23 -10.10 -0.65
CA GLU A 386 19.43 -9.26 -0.76
C GLU A 386 20.62 -9.87 -0.01
N PHE A 387 20.37 -10.41 1.19
CA PHE A 387 21.40 -10.85 2.13
C PHE A 387 21.61 -12.37 2.20
N LEU A 388 21.02 -13.17 1.29
CA LEU A 388 21.29 -14.61 1.24
C LEU A 388 22.79 -14.93 1.09
N PRO A 389 23.57 -14.26 0.21
CA PRO A 389 25.01 -14.53 0.11
C PRO A 389 25.72 -14.33 1.46
N PHE A 390 25.41 -13.28 2.21
CA PHE A 390 25.95 -13.10 3.55
C PHE A 390 25.56 -14.27 4.48
N TRP A 391 24.27 -14.54 4.65
CA TRP A 391 23.80 -15.53 5.64
C TRP A 391 24.22 -16.96 5.30
N ALA A 392 24.12 -17.36 4.03
CA ALA A 392 24.52 -18.69 3.60
C ALA A 392 26.02 -18.92 3.85
N ASN A 393 26.87 -17.96 3.48
CA ASN A 393 28.31 -18.08 3.70
C ASN A 393 28.71 -17.96 5.18
N PHE A 394 28.01 -17.16 5.98
CA PHE A 394 28.26 -17.04 7.42
C PHE A 394 28.09 -18.40 8.11
N PHE A 395 26.95 -19.07 7.90
CA PHE A 395 26.69 -20.36 8.53
C PHE A 395 27.51 -21.50 7.94
N SER A 396 27.72 -21.52 6.62
CA SER A 396 28.57 -22.53 5.99
C SER A 396 30.04 -22.41 6.40
N TYR A 397 30.57 -21.20 6.59
CA TYR A 397 31.92 -20.99 7.14
C TYR A 397 32.05 -21.56 8.57
N LEU A 398 30.99 -21.47 9.36
CA LEU A 398 30.91 -22.03 10.71
C LEU A 398 30.67 -23.56 10.73
N GLY A 399 30.56 -24.22 9.57
CA GLY A 399 30.39 -25.67 9.47
C GLY A 399 28.94 -26.17 9.48
N PHE A 400 27.95 -25.28 9.36
CA PHE A 400 26.54 -25.67 9.21
C PHE A 400 26.17 -25.90 7.74
N GLU A 401 25.31 -26.87 7.50
CA GLU A 401 24.65 -27.04 6.21
C GLU A 401 23.44 -26.09 6.14
N THR A 402 23.43 -25.21 5.15
CA THR A 402 22.32 -24.27 4.94
C THR A 402 21.27 -24.88 4.02
N ARG A 403 20.00 -24.75 4.40
CA ARG A 403 18.84 -25.25 3.65
C ARG A 403 17.92 -24.09 3.32
N LEU A 404 17.96 -23.65 2.07
CA LEU A 404 17.03 -22.65 1.57
C LEU A 404 15.63 -23.27 1.42
N SER A 405 14.58 -22.56 1.85
CA SER A 405 13.21 -23.04 1.60
C SER A 405 12.96 -23.13 0.09
N PRO A 406 12.04 -24.00 -0.38
CA PRO A 406 11.66 -24.10 -1.78
C PRO A 406 11.21 -22.76 -2.38
N LEU A 407 11.11 -22.70 -3.71
CA LEU A 407 10.50 -21.57 -4.41
C LEU A 407 9.06 -21.37 -3.92
N SER A 408 8.65 -20.10 -3.84
CA SER A 408 7.31 -19.65 -3.50
C SER A 408 6.24 -20.40 -4.32
N SER A 409 5.16 -20.80 -3.66
CA SER A 409 4.06 -21.56 -4.27
C SER A 409 2.73 -21.27 -3.55
N SER A 410 1.62 -21.71 -4.14
CA SER A 410 0.30 -21.56 -3.50
C SER A 410 0.22 -22.26 -2.15
N GLN A 411 0.98 -23.36 -1.98
CA GLN A 411 1.09 -24.07 -0.71
C GLN A 411 1.79 -23.22 0.35
N ILE A 412 2.93 -22.60 0.00
CA ILE A 412 3.68 -21.72 0.90
C ILE A 412 2.83 -20.50 1.28
N LEU A 413 2.19 -19.86 0.32
CA LEU A 413 1.29 -18.73 0.58
C LEU A 413 0.16 -19.14 1.54
N THR A 414 -0.45 -20.30 1.34
CA THR A 414 -1.51 -20.83 2.22
C THR A 414 -1.02 -21.06 3.65
N LEU A 415 0.21 -21.59 3.82
CA LEU A 415 0.81 -21.73 5.15
C LEU A 415 0.98 -20.38 5.85
N GLY A 416 1.43 -19.37 5.09
CA GLY A 416 1.55 -18.00 5.59
C GLY A 416 0.23 -17.39 6.05
N LEU A 417 -0.79 -17.46 5.19
CA LEU A 417 -2.14 -16.95 5.46
C LEU A 417 -2.79 -17.60 6.69
N LYS A 418 -2.54 -18.89 6.94
CA LYS A 418 -3.07 -19.60 8.11
C LYS A 418 -2.41 -19.17 9.42
N ARG A 419 -1.18 -18.65 9.37
CA ARG A 419 -0.36 -18.42 10.56
C ARG A 419 -0.25 -16.96 10.97
N LEU A 420 -0.29 -16.06 10.00
CA LEU A 420 -0.26 -14.62 10.24
C LEU A 420 -1.64 -14.15 10.72
N SER A 421 -1.68 -13.49 11.88
CA SER A 421 -2.92 -12.97 12.48
C SER A 421 -3.23 -11.50 12.13
N ALA A 422 -2.36 -10.86 11.34
CA ALA A 422 -2.48 -9.45 10.97
C ALA A 422 -2.47 -9.27 9.44
N GLU A 423 -3.18 -8.27 8.94
CA GLU A 423 -3.23 -7.99 7.50
C GLU A 423 -1.97 -7.25 7.03
N THR A 424 -1.15 -7.92 6.24
CA THR A 424 0.09 -7.38 5.65
C THR A 424 0.12 -7.57 4.13
N CYS A 425 1.13 -7.00 3.47
CA CYS A 425 1.38 -7.26 2.06
C CYS A 425 1.78 -8.72 1.77
N ALA A 426 1.57 -9.16 0.51
CA ALA A 426 1.83 -10.53 0.06
C ALA A 426 3.27 -11.04 0.31
N PRO A 427 4.35 -10.25 0.14
CA PRO A 427 5.71 -10.70 0.47
C PRO A 427 5.90 -11.14 1.92
N ILE A 428 5.18 -10.50 2.86
CA ILE A 428 5.26 -10.83 4.29
C ILE A 428 4.46 -12.09 4.58
N LYS A 429 3.29 -12.25 3.97
CA LYS A 429 2.51 -13.50 3.99
C LYS A 429 3.35 -14.68 3.47
N LEU A 430 4.06 -14.50 2.35
CA LEU A 430 5.00 -15.49 1.83
C LEU A 430 6.15 -15.78 2.82
N ALA A 431 6.75 -14.75 3.42
CA ALA A 431 7.83 -14.94 4.39
C ALA A 431 7.41 -15.79 5.61
N PHE A 432 6.17 -15.62 6.08
CA PHE A 432 5.56 -16.53 7.06
C PHE A 432 5.50 -17.97 6.54
N GLY A 433 5.00 -18.17 5.33
CA GLY A 433 4.94 -19.49 4.71
C GLY A 433 6.31 -20.16 4.56
N HIS A 434 7.31 -19.43 4.07
CA HIS A 434 8.69 -19.90 3.90
C HIS A 434 9.37 -20.24 5.23
N THR A 435 8.92 -19.62 6.32
CA THR A 435 9.41 -19.93 7.66
C THR A 435 8.67 -21.15 8.24
N GLU A 436 7.35 -21.21 8.07
CA GLU A 436 6.51 -22.28 8.60
C GLU A 436 6.78 -23.65 7.95
N ILE A 437 7.20 -23.67 6.66
CA ILE A 437 7.51 -24.92 5.95
C ILE A 437 8.60 -25.75 6.65
N PHE A 438 9.53 -25.09 7.35
CA PHE A 438 10.60 -25.76 8.11
C PHE A 438 10.12 -26.53 9.35
N ARG A 439 8.85 -26.36 9.78
CA ARG A 439 8.30 -27.24 10.83
C ARG A 439 8.30 -28.70 10.43
N HIS A 440 8.15 -28.97 9.14
CA HIS A 440 8.04 -30.31 8.56
C HIS A 440 9.29 -30.75 7.79
N GLN A 441 10.33 -29.91 7.75
CA GLN A 441 11.61 -30.24 7.10
C GLN A 441 12.68 -30.59 8.12
N ASP A 442 13.68 -31.35 7.65
CA ASP A 442 14.79 -31.87 8.44
C ASP A 442 15.90 -30.81 8.63
N VAL A 443 15.59 -29.81 9.46
CA VAL A 443 16.50 -28.75 9.93
C VAL A 443 16.52 -28.66 11.45
N ASP A 444 17.70 -28.44 12.02
CA ASP A 444 17.89 -28.31 13.48
C ASP A 444 17.44 -26.93 13.96
N TRP A 445 17.77 -25.90 13.19
CA TRP A 445 17.44 -24.50 13.47
C TRP A 445 16.86 -23.81 12.25
N VAL A 446 16.03 -22.80 12.48
CA VAL A 446 15.54 -21.87 11.44
C VAL A 446 16.07 -20.49 11.79
N PHE A 447 16.82 -19.88 10.88
CA PHE A 447 17.36 -18.55 11.09
C PHE A 447 16.47 -17.49 10.45
N LEU A 448 15.89 -16.64 11.28
CA LEU A 448 15.04 -15.52 10.87
C LEU A 448 15.36 -14.30 11.74
N PRO A 449 16.33 -13.48 11.33
CA PRO A 449 16.77 -12.32 12.09
C PRO A 449 15.79 -11.14 11.96
N SER A 450 15.88 -10.20 12.89
CA SER A 450 15.32 -8.86 12.77
C SER A 450 16.43 -7.92 12.36
N ILE A 451 16.45 -7.43 11.11
CA ILE A 451 17.49 -6.50 10.63
C ILE A 451 16.97 -5.07 10.83
N VAL A 452 17.53 -4.38 11.82
CA VAL A 452 17.12 -3.02 12.20
C VAL A 452 17.69 -2.01 11.21
N ASP A 453 18.99 -2.08 10.93
CA ASP A 453 19.65 -1.18 9.99
C ASP A 453 20.62 -1.91 9.06
N THR A 454 21.02 -1.20 8.01
CA THR A 454 21.97 -1.66 6.98
C THR A 454 23.14 -0.68 6.86
N HIS A 455 24.30 -1.17 6.43
CA HIS A 455 25.46 -0.32 6.16
C HIS A 455 25.21 0.66 4.98
N GLN A 456 25.68 1.90 5.14
CA GLN A 456 25.98 2.86 4.06
C GLN A 456 27.41 3.41 4.21
N ASP A 457 28.01 3.87 3.10
CA ASP A 457 29.39 4.39 3.04
C ASP A 457 29.61 5.66 3.90
N ASN A 458 28.55 6.32 4.36
CA ASN A 458 28.60 7.55 5.15
C ASN A 458 28.33 7.36 6.67
N GLY A 459 28.09 6.11 7.13
CA GLY A 459 27.81 5.81 8.53
C GLY A 459 26.39 6.16 9.01
N GLU A 460 25.47 6.55 8.13
CA GLU A 460 24.06 6.75 8.46
C GLU A 460 23.31 5.41 8.51
N SER A 461 22.52 5.19 9.57
CA SER A 461 21.65 4.00 9.67
C SER A 461 20.48 4.13 8.70
N VAL A 462 20.32 3.13 7.84
CA VAL A 462 19.18 3.03 6.92
C VAL A 462 18.42 1.74 7.16
N TYR A 463 17.11 1.86 7.37
CA TYR A 463 16.25 0.83 7.94
C TYR A 463 15.57 -0.02 6.85
N LEU A 464 15.10 -1.22 7.23
CA LEU A 464 14.15 -1.99 6.43
C LEU A 464 12.71 -1.55 6.70
N CYS A 465 11.74 -2.00 5.89
CA CYS A 465 10.35 -1.71 6.20
C CYS A 465 9.95 -2.34 7.55
N PRO A 466 9.05 -1.72 8.33
CA PRO A 466 8.67 -2.23 9.65
C PRO A 466 8.19 -3.70 9.66
N TYR A 467 7.51 -4.15 8.59
CA TYR A 467 7.11 -5.55 8.49
C TYR A 467 8.29 -6.51 8.33
N SER A 468 9.29 -6.16 7.51
CA SER A 468 10.50 -6.97 7.33
C SER A 468 11.41 -6.89 8.56
N GLU A 469 11.54 -5.72 9.19
CA GLU A 469 12.32 -5.53 10.42
C GLU A 469 11.79 -6.41 11.55
N HIS A 470 10.47 -6.40 11.79
CA HIS A 470 9.86 -7.10 12.93
C HIS A 470 9.28 -8.47 12.60
N LEU A 471 9.58 -9.00 11.41
CA LEU A 471 9.10 -10.29 10.93
C LEU A 471 9.16 -11.43 11.97
N PRO A 472 10.30 -11.70 12.65
CA PRO A 472 10.36 -12.79 13.63
C PRO A 472 9.46 -12.61 14.85
N PHE A 473 9.15 -11.37 15.23
CA PHE A 473 8.37 -11.07 16.43
C PHE A 473 6.86 -11.21 16.22
N MET A 474 6.41 -11.21 14.96
CA MET A 474 5.01 -11.42 14.61
C MET A 474 4.60 -12.90 14.63
N PHE A 475 5.51 -13.84 14.91
CA PHE A 475 5.18 -15.27 15.03
C PHE A 475 4.55 -15.58 16.41
N PRO A 476 3.31 -16.11 16.46
CA PRO A 476 2.61 -16.35 17.73
C PRO A 476 3.21 -17.50 18.56
N THR A 477 3.96 -18.42 17.95
CA THR A 477 4.69 -19.47 18.67
C THR A 477 6.00 -19.75 17.94
N LYS A 478 7.14 -19.57 18.61
CA LYS A 478 8.47 -19.93 18.08
C LYS A 478 8.42 -21.40 17.64
N LEU A 479 8.90 -21.73 16.44
CA LEU A 479 8.78 -23.04 15.75
C LEU A 479 9.29 -24.25 16.58
N GLY A 480 8.60 -24.63 17.64
CA GLY A 480 9.07 -25.63 18.61
C GLY A 480 10.41 -25.26 19.27
N GLY A 481 10.69 -23.96 19.46
CA GLY A 481 11.96 -23.48 20.03
C GLY A 481 13.16 -23.46 19.07
N ARG A 482 13.01 -23.90 17.81
CA ARG A 482 14.09 -23.95 16.81
C ARG A 482 14.36 -22.62 16.08
N LEU A 483 13.67 -21.54 16.43
CA LEU A 483 13.76 -20.26 15.72
C LEU A 483 14.84 -19.36 16.32
N LEU A 484 15.88 -19.05 15.54
CA LEU A 484 16.94 -18.11 15.87
C LEU A 484 16.57 -16.72 15.33
N SER A 485 16.39 -15.75 16.21
CA SER A 485 15.91 -14.40 15.84
C SER A 485 16.72 -13.26 16.47
N PRO A 486 18.03 -13.18 16.18
CA PRO A 486 18.84 -12.07 16.65
C PRO A 486 18.38 -10.73 16.05
N VAL A 487 18.58 -9.65 16.79
CA VAL A 487 18.27 -8.28 16.35
C VAL A 487 19.53 -7.64 15.81
N ILE A 488 19.71 -7.71 14.49
CA ILE A 488 20.93 -7.38 13.78
C ILE A 488 21.03 -5.87 13.51
N GLN A 489 22.16 -5.30 13.91
CA GLN A 489 22.62 -3.97 13.52
C GLN A 489 23.86 -4.10 12.66
N PHE A 490 23.75 -3.76 11.38
CA PHE A 490 24.91 -3.77 10.50
C PHE A 490 25.69 -2.46 10.62
N ASN A 491 25.05 -1.30 10.76
CA ASN A 491 25.76 -0.02 10.69
C ASN A 491 26.86 0.16 11.76
N SER A 492 26.72 -0.52 12.92
CA SER A 492 27.72 -0.54 13.99
C SER A 492 28.90 -1.49 13.74
N GLY A 493 28.97 -2.11 12.56
CA GLY A 493 30.03 -3.04 12.15
C GLY A 493 30.09 -4.29 13.03
N TRP A 494 31.29 -4.88 13.13
CA TRP A 494 31.53 -6.13 13.86
C TRP A 494 31.07 -6.05 15.33
N GLU A 495 31.31 -4.95 16.04
CA GLU A 495 30.94 -4.84 17.45
C GLU A 495 29.42 -4.88 17.65
N GLY A 496 28.66 -4.20 16.79
CA GLY A 496 27.20 -4.27 16.79
C GLY A 496 26.69 -5.67 16.44
N PHE A 497 27.27 -6.29 15.41
CA PHE A 497 26.92 -7.65 15.00
C PHE A 497 27.21 -8.68 16.11
N LYS A 498 28.37 -8.61 16.75
CA LYS A 498 28.78 -9.47 17.87
C LYS A 498 27.77 -9.39 19.02
N GLN A 499 27.37 -8.18 19.40
CA GLN A 499 26.36 -7.98 20.44
C GLN A 499 24.99 -8.55 20.02
N SER A 500 24.58 -8.29 18.78
CA SER A 500 23.31 -8.77 18.21
C SER A 500 23.21 -10.29 18.19
N MET A 501 24.33 -10.97 17.96
CA MET A 501 24.41 -12.42 17.82
C MET A 501 24.70 -13.16 19.13
N ALA A 502 24.88 -12.48 20.27
CA ALA A 502 25.35 -13.11 21.50
C ALA A 502 24.49 -14.30 21.98
N GLU A 503 23.16 -14.16 21.98
CA GLU A 503 22.24 -15.25 22.36
C GLU A 503 22.31 -16.41 21.35
N THR A 504 22.28 -16.11 20.05
CA THR A 504 22.37 -17.10 18.98
C THR A 504 23.72 -17.83 19.00
N ALA A 505 24.81 -17.13 19.29
CA ALA A 505 26.14 -17.71 19.44
C ALA A 505 26.18 -18.69 20.61
N SER A 506 25.57 -18.34 21.74
CA SER A 506 25.44 -19.24 22.89
C SER A 506 24.60 -20.48 22.57
N GLN A 507 23.51 -20.34 21.81
CA GLN A 507 22.65 -21.45 21.40
C GLN A 507 23.35 -22.41 20.43
N LEU A 508 24.25 -21.88 19.59
CA LEU A 508 24.97 -22.63 18.56
C LEU A 508 26.38 -23.07 19.00
N GLY A 509 26.83 -22.71 20.21
CA GLY A 509 28.16 -23.05 20.72
C GLY A 509 29.31 -22.40 19.95
N LEU A 510 29.15 -21.15 19.52
CA LEU A 510 30.13 -20.42 18.69
C LEU A 510 31.08 -19.57 19.54
N THR A 511 32.38 -19.55 19.18
CA THR A 511 33.32 -18.61 19.79
C THR A 511 33.30 -17.25 19.11
N THR A 512 33.80 -16.22 19.80
CA THR A 512 33.91 -14.87 19.23
C THR A 512 34.88 -14.84 18.04
N GLU A 513 35.98 -15.61 18.08
CA GLU A 513 36.93 -15.69 16.96
C GLU A 513 36.31 -16.36 15.73
N GLU A 514 35.60 -17.47 15.92
CA GLU A 514 34.90 -18.19 14.84
C GLU A 514 33.91 -17.25 14.13
N MET A 515 33.10 -16.54 14.92
CA MET A 515 32.12 -15.60 14.39
C MET A 515 32.78 -14.42 13.67
N ALA A 516 33.90 -13.90 14.16
CA ALA A 516 34.60 -12.78 13.53
C ALA A 516 35.11 -13.17 12.14
N ALA A 517 35.76 -14.33 12.03
CA ALA A 517 36.23 -14.87 10.75
C ALA A 517 35.06 -15.10 9.78
N ALA A 518 33.97 -15.72 10.26
CA ALA A 518 32.76 -15.95 9.46
C ALA A 518 32.10 -14.65 8.99
N TYR A 519 32.03 -13.62 9.85
CA TYR A 519 31.46 -12.31 9.53
C TYR A 519 32.21 -11.63 8.39
N HIS A 520 33.54 -11.53 8.50
CA HIS A 520 34.35 -10.89 7.47
C HIS A 520 34.32 -11.65 6.14
N TYR A 521 34.38 -12.99 6.20
CA TYR A 521 34.24 -13.84 5.01
C TYR A 521 32.88 -13.66 4.33
N ALA A 522 31.79 -13.69 5.11
CA ALA A 522 30.43 -13.51 4.60
C ALA A 522 30.23 -12.14 3.96
N TRP A 523 30.78 -11.08 4.56
CA TRP A 523 30.69 -9.73 4.00
C TRP A 523 31.46 -9.59 2.69
N GLN A 524 32.65 -10.20 2.59
CA GLN A 524 33.38 -10.26 1.32
C GLN A 524 32.54 -10.94 0.24
N LYS A 525 31.88 -12.07 0.55
CA LYS A 525 30.99 -12.76 -0.40
C LYS A 525 29.76 -11.93 -0.79
N GLN A 526 29.22 -11.15 0.13
CA GLN A 526 28.14 -10.22 -0.15
C GLN A 526 28.57 -9.11 -1.12
N LEU A 527 29.78 -8.55 -0.94
CA LEU A 527 30.34 -7.55 -1.84
C LEU A 527 30.66 -8.13 -3.22
N GLU A 528 31.26 -9.33 -3.29
CA GLU A 528 31.52 -10.04 -4.56
C GLU A 528 30.22 -10.26 -5.34
N PHE A 529 29.13 -10.67 -4.66
CA PHE A 529 27.82 -10.81 -5.27
C PHE A 529 27.32 -9.48 -5.85
N GLN A 530 27.32 -8.41 -5.05
CA GLN A 530 26.88 -7.09 -5.51
C GLN A 530 27.70 -6.60 -6.72
N GLN A 531 29.04 -6.71 -6.66
CA GLN A 531 29.93 -6.33 -7.75
C GLN A 531 29.66 -7.15 -9.03
N SER A 532 29.33 -8.44 -8.91
CA SER A 532 29.02 -9.28 -10.06
C SER A 532 27.73 -8.85 -10.77
N LEU A 533 26.69 -8.45 -10.03
CA LEU A 533 25.45 -7.93 -10.62
C LEU A 533 25.74 -6.61 -11.35
N GLN A 534 26.47 -5.72 -10.71
CA GLN A 534 26.85 -4.41 -11.23
C GLN A 534 27.71 -4.51 -12.50
N GLN A 535 28.66 -5.45 -12.52
CA GLN A 535 29.48 -5.73 -13.71
C GLN A 535 28.62 -6.25 -14.86
N LYS A 536 27.70 -7.18 -14.58
CA LYS A 536 26.79 -7.72 -15.60
C LYS A 536 25.83 -6.65 -16.11
N GLY A 537 25.37 -5.75 -15.25
CA GLY A 537 24.56 -4.60 -15.62
C GLY A 537 25.30 -3.62 -16.54
N ARG A 538 26.56 -3.30 -16.25
CA ARG A 538 27.41 -2.48 -17.14
C ARG A 538 27.58 -3.10 -18.53
N GLU A 539 27.84 -4.41 -18.59
CA GLU A 539 27.93 -5.14 -19.86
C GLU A 539 26.61 -5.05 -20.64
N PHE A 540 25.48 -5.26 -19.97
CA PHE A 540 24.14 -5.19 -20.54
C PHE A 540 23.81 -3.80 -21.08
N LEU A 541 24.02 -2.76 -20.27
CA LEU A 541 23.78 -1.37 -20.66
C LEU A 541 24.64 -0.94 -21.84
N ARG A 542 25.92 -1.36 -21.87
CA ARG A 542 26.80 -1.10 -23.01
C ARG A 542 26.24 -1.72 -24.29
N GLN A 543 25.85 -3.00 -24.26
CA GLN A 543 25.27 -3.69 -25.41
C GLN A 543 23.98 -3.03 -25.89
N ALA A 544 23.09 -2.64 -24.96
CA ALA A 544 21.84 -1.96 -25.29
C ALA A 544 22.09 -0.59 -25.94
N ARG A 545 22.99 0.22 -25.36
CA ARG A 545 23.37 1.55 -25.86
C ARG A 545 24.04 1.47 -27.25
N GLU A 546 24.96 0.52 -27.45
CA GLU A 546 25.62 0.28 -28.74
C GLU A 546 24.63 -0.18 -29.83
N SER A 547 23.62 -0.97 -29.45
CA SER A 547 22.58 -1.45 -30.37
C SER A 547 21.46 -0.42 -30.59
N GLY A 548 21.44 0.66 -29.81
CA GLY A 548 20.41 1.69 -29.88
C GLY A 548 19.03 1.23 -29.36
N GLU A 549 18.99 0.18 -28.55
CA GLU A 549 17.78 -0.44 -28.02
C GLU A 549 17.22 0.33 -26.82
N ASP A 550 15.90 0.28 -26.61
CA ASP A 550 15.28 0.87 -25.42
C ASP A 550 15.46 -0.03 -24.19
N ILE A 551 15.75 0.58 -23.05
CA ILE A 551 16.07 -0.11 -21.81
C ILE A 551 14.86 -0.01 -20.87
N LEU A 552 14.28 -1.14 -20.51
CA LEU A 552 13.27 -1.22 -19.46
C LEU A 552 13.94 -1.45 -18.12
N VAL A 553 13.79 -0.50 -17.20
CA VAL A 553 14.35 -0.59 -15.85
C VAL A 553 13.30 -1.12 -14.90
N VAL A 554 13.48 -2.33 -14.37
CA VAL A 554 12.56 -2.91 -13.39
C VAL A 554 12.92 -2.41 -11.99
N ILE A 555 12.07 -1.53 -11.46
CA ILE A 555 12.27 -0.85 -10.18
C ILE A 555 11.34 -1.46 -9.14
N GLY A 556 11.88 -1.88 -8.00
CA GLY A 556 11.10 -2.49 -6.93
C GLY A 556 11.99 -3.12 -5.86
N ARG A 557 11.39 -3.82 -4.90
CA ARG A 557 12.18 -4.57 -3.91
C ARG A 557 12.67 -5.89 -4.51
N PRO A 558 13.87 -6.39 -4.13
CA PRO A 558 14.39 -7.66 -4.63
C PRO A 558 13.40 -8.84 -4.46
N TYR A 559 12.69 -8.92 -3.34
CA TYR A 559 11.68 -9.95 -3.09
C TYR A 559 10.39 -9.82 -3.93
N THR A 560 10.21 -8.73 -4.65
CA THR A 560 9.12 -8.55 -5.63
C THR A 560 9.64 -8.72 -7.06
N ILE A 561 10.86 -8.26 -7.34
CA ILE A 561 11.50 -8.40 -8.66
C ILE A 561 11.84 -9.87 -8.97
N TYR A 562 12.25 -10.65 -7.98
CA TYR A 562 12.83 -11.97 -8.20
C TYR A 562 11.97 -13.14 -7.73
N ASP A 563 10.89 -12.89 -7.00
CA ASP A 563 9.93 -13.94 -6.68
C ASP A 563 9.00 -14.18 -7.88
N SER A 564 9.30 -15.23 -8.64
CA SER A 564 8.60 -15.60 -9.87
C SER A 564 7.16 -16.06 -9.66
N PHE A 565 6.82 -16.50 -8.45
CA PHE A 565 5.44 -16.81 -8.07
C PHE A 565 4.68 -15.51 -7.81
N LEU A 566 5.25 -14.60 -7.03
CA LEU A 566 4.62 -13.33 -6.68
C LEU A 566 4.42 -12.42 -7.90
N ASN A 567 5.44 -12.27 -8.74
CA ASN A 567 5.40 -11.37 -9.91
C ASN A 567 4.98 -12.05 -11.22
N LEU A 568 4.45 -13.28 -11.12
CA LEU A 568 3.91 -14.02 -12.26
C LEU A 568 4.93 -14.27 -13.40
N ASN A 569 6.20 -14.49 -13.08
CA ASN A 569 7.30 -14.64 -14.05
C ASN A 569 7.45 -13.45 -15.01
N LEU A 570 7.28 -12.22 -14.51
CA LEU A 570 7.39 -10.99 -15.31
C LEU A 570 8.57 -10.97 -16.29
N HIS A 571 9.75 -11.41 -15.85
CA HIS A 571 10.95 -11.46 -16.69
C HIS A 571 10.78 -12.28 -17.98
N LEU A 572 10.05 -13.40 -17.94
CA LEU A 572 9.79 -14.23 -19.12
C LEU A 572 8.84 -13.52 -20.10
N HIS A 573 7.86 -12.77 -19.58
CA HIS A 573 6.93 -12.01 -20.41
C HIS A 573 7.61 -10.91 -21.19
N LEU A 574 8.54 -10.19 -20.54
CA LEU A 574 9.31 -9.12 -21.15
C LEU A 574 10.32 -9.68 -22.16
N GLN A 575 11.03 -10.75 -21.81
CA GLN A 575 12.02 -11.37 -22.69
C GLN A 575 11.39 -11.92 -23.98
N ARG A 576 10.20 -12.54 -23.91
CA ARG A 576 9.47 -13.00 -25.11
C ARG A 576 9.11 -11.88 -26.08
N ARG A 577 9.03 -10.65 -25.59
CA ARG A 577 8.72 -9.46 -26.37
C ARG A 577 9.99 -8.75 -26.87
N GLY A 578 11.16 -9.36 -26.66
CA GLY A 578 12.46 -8.82 -27.07
C GLY A 578 12.92 -7.61 -26.25
N ALA A 579 12.30 -7.34 -25.10
CA ALA A 579 12.60 -6.16 -24.31
C ALA A 579 13.96 -6.29 -23.60
N TRP A 580 14.75 -5.22 -23.65
CA TRP A 580 16.01 -5.13 -22.90
C TRP A 580 15.73 -4.71 -21.46
N VAL A 581 15.69 -5.69 -20.57
CA VAL A 581 15.29 -5.47 -19.17
C VAL A 581 16.48 -5.48 -18.22
N ILE A 582 16.62 -4.41 -17.43
CA ILE A 582 17.60 -4.32 -16.35
C ILE A 582 16.92 -4.12 -14.98
N PRO A 583 17.10 -5.05 -14.03
CA PRO A 583 16.65 -4.84 -12.65
C PRO A 583 17.47 -3.77 -11.91
N LEU A 584 16.82 -3.09 -10.96
CA LEU A 584 17.40 -2.04 -10.12
C LEU A 584 18.80 -2.34 -9.54
N ASP A 585 19.01 -3.54 -9.00
CA ASP A 585 20.27 -3.95 -8.35
C ASP A 585 21.43 -4.26 -9.34
N PHE A 586 21.16 -4.23 -10.65
CA PHE A 586 22.16 -4.28 -11.70
C PHE A 586 22.59 -2.89 -12.19
N LEU A 587 21.88 -1.81 -11.83
CA LEU A 587 22.24 -0.45 -12.25
C LEU A 587 23.56 0.00 -11.60
N PRO A 588 24.51 0.60 -12.36
CA PRO A 588 25.81 1.04 -11.87
C PRO A 588 25.70 1.97 -10.65
N ALA A 589 26.19 1.52 -9.49
CA ALA A 589 26.08 2.26 -8.22
C ALA A 589 26.69 3.67 -8.30
N GLU A 590 27.78 3.82 -9.07
CA GLU A 590 28.45 5.09 -9.34
C GLU A 590 27.59 6.11 -10.11
N GLU A 591 26.59 5.65 -10.87
CA GLU A 591 25.65 6.50 -11.61
C GLU A 591 24.41 6.87 -10.78
N LEU A 592 24.18 6.18 -9.64
CA LEU A 592 23.03 6.38 -8.77
C LEU A 592 23.27 7.52 -7.76
N SER A 593 23.09 8.76 -8.19
CA SER A 593 23.21 9.94 -7.33
C SER A 593 21.85 10.51 -6.90
N THR A 594 21.73 10.86 -5.61
CA THR A 594 20.63 11.68 -5.10
C THR A 594 21.10 13.12 -4.88
N PRO A 595 20.33 14.14 -5.26
CA PRO A 595 20.60 15.51 -4.81
C PRO A 595 20.42 15.61 -3.29
N HIS A 596 20.83 16.75 -2.72
CA HIS A 596 20.58 17.02 -1.31
C HIS A 596 19.07 16.96 -1.03
N TRP A 597 18.67 16.10 -0.10
CA TRP A 597 17.28 15.82 0.20
C TRP A 597 17.02 15.91 1.71
N PRO A 598 16.66 17.10 2.20
CA PRO A 598 16.13 17.26 3.54
C PRO A 598 14.84 16.43 3.67
N GLY A 599 14.83 15.43 4.56
CA GLY A 599 13.69 14.51 4.70
C GLY A 599 13.76 13.22 3.88
N LYS A 600 14.95 12.86 3.37
CA LYS A 600 15.22 11.57 2.72
C LYS A 600 14.59 10.40 3.50
N PRO A 601 13.80 9.51 2.86
CA PRO A 601 13.16 8.40 3.51
C PRO A 601 14.18 7.53 4.22
N PRO A 602 13.92 7.11 5.47
CA PRO A 602 14.86 6.35 6.27
C PRO A 602 15.02 4.90 5.78
N TRP A 603 14.28 4.47 4.74
CA TRP A 603 14.24 3.07 4.31
C TRP A 603 15.13 2.78 3.10
N ARG A 604 15.90 1.69 3.19
CA ARG A 604 16.88 1.27 2.18
C ARG A 604 16.28 1.15 0.78
N TYR A 605 15.20 0.40 0.66
CA TYR A 605 14.57 0.16 -0.63
C TYR A 605 13.88 1.41 -1.20
N ALA A 606 13.34 2.28 -0.34
CA ALA A 606 12.77 3.55 -0.78
C ALA A 606 13.84 4.43 -1.44
N GLN A 607 15.00 4.56 -0.79
CA GLN A 607 16.13 5.32 -1.32
C GLN A 607 16.62 4.74 -2.67
N LYS A 608 16.82 3.42 -2.76
CA LYS A 608 17.26 2.77 -4.00
C LYS A 608 16.26 2.93 -5.14
N ILE A 609 14.96 2.78 -4.86
CA ILE A 609 13.89 2.94 -5.85
C ILE A 609 13.90 4.37 -6.42
N ILE A 610 14.04 5.38 -5.56
CA ILE A 610 14.07 6.78 -5.96
C ILE A 610 15.37 7.13 -6.71
N GLN A 611 16.50 6.58 -6.29
CA GLN A 611 17.77 6.68 -7.02
C GLN A 611 17.66 6.16 -8.45
N ALA A 612 17.06 4.99 -8.66
CA ALA A 612 16.85 4.47 -10.01
C ALA A 612 15.86 5.30 -10.82
N ALA A 613 14.81 5.83 -10.20
CA ALA A 613 13.90 6.73 -10.90
C ALA A 613 14.61 8.01 -11.36
N LEU A 614 15.48 8.59 -10.53
CA LEU A 614 16.32 9.73 -10.90
C LEU A 614 17.30 9.39 -12.03
N TRP A 615 17.88 8.18 -12.00
CA TRP A 615 18.74 7.69 -13.08
C TRP A 615 17.95 7.53 -14.39
N VAL A 616 16.79 6.87 -14.34
CA VAL A 616 15.90 6.70 -15.49
C VAL A 616 15.46 8.03 -16.06
N ALA A 617 15.12 9.02 -15.22
CA ALA A 617 14.72 10.35 -15.65
C ALA A 617 15.83 11.10 -16.42
N ARG A 618 17.10 10.71 -16.26
CA ARG A 618 18.26 11.31 -16.95
C ARG A 618 18.71 10.56 -18.20
N GLU A 619 18.25 9.32 -18.40
CA GLU A 619 18.69 8.45 -19.49
C GLU A 619 17.62 8.38 -20.59
N ASP A 620 17.84 9.02 -21.75
CA ASP A 620 16.84 9.23 -22.81
C ASP A 620 16.06 7.97 -23.22
N LYS A 621 16.74 6.82 -23.36
CA LYS A 621 16.15 5.54 -23.79
C LYS A 621 15.82 4.58 -22.64
N ALA A 622 15.84 5.05 -21.40
CA ALA A 622 15.39 4.26 -20.25
C ALA A 622 13.94 4.57 -19.88
N TYR A 623 13.16 3.51 -19.66
CA TYR A 623 11.76 3.58 -19.25
C TYR A 623 11.52 2.71 -17.99
N PRO A 624 10.86 3.24 -16.95
CA PRO A 624 10.69 2.52 -15.70
C PRO A 624 9.47 1.60 -15.71
N LEU A 625 9.68 0.38 -15.25
CA LEU A 625 8.65 -0.60 -14.93
C LEU A 625 8.68 -0.83 -13.41
N ILE A 626 7.71 -0.27 -12.70
CA ILE A 626 7.70 -0.14 -11.23
C ILE A 626 6.83 -1.22 -10.62
N LEU A 627 7.42 -2.03 -9.74
CA LEU A 627 6.75 -3.13 -9.04
C LEU A 627 6.44 -2.76 -7.60
N SER A 628 5.17 -2.90 -7.22
CA SER A 628 4.67 -2.70 -5.87
C SER A 628 3.80 -3.88 -5.44
N ASN A 629 3.38 -3.89 -4.17
CA ASN A 629 2.50 -4.91 -3.63
C ASN A 629 1.32 -4.22 -2.92
N PHE A 630 0.13 -4.78 -3.08
CA PHE A 630 -1.04 -4.34 -2.34
C PHE A 630 -0.78 -4.43 -0.82
N GLY A 631 -1.27 -3.45 -0.07
CA GLY A 631 -1.01 -3.31 1.37
C GLY A 631 0.39 -2.76 1.73
N CYS A 632 1.17 -2.28 0.76
CA CYS A 632 2.46 -1.62 1.02
C CYS A 632 2.30 -0.11 1.29
N SER A 633 2.16 0.29 2.55
CA SER A 633 1.98 1.70 2.93
C SER A 633 3.22 2.58 2.69
N LEU A 634 4.41 1.99 2.54
CA LEU A 634 5.61 2.72 2.11
C LEU A 634 5.50 3.20 0.66
N ASP A 635 4.93 2.37 -0.20
CA ASP A 635 4.78 2.70 -1.62
C ASP A 635 3.80 3.83 -1.85
N ALA A 636 2.86 4.05 -0.91
CA ALA A 636 1.97 5.20 -0.95
C ALA A 636 2.73 6.54 -1.01
N PHE A 637 3.85 6.65 -0.29
CA PHE A 637 4.70 7.86 -0.31
C PHE A 637 5.74 7.80 -1.43
N ILE A 638 6.36 6.64 -1.65
CA ILE A 638 7.36 6.49 -2.73
C ILE A 638 6.74 6.81 -4.09
N HIS A 639 5.52 6.36 -4.37
CA HIS A 639 4.83 6.66 -5.62
C HIS A 639 4.61 8.16 -5.84
N LYS A 640 4.40 8.97 -4.79
CA LYS A 640 4.30 10.44 -4.93
C LYS A 640 5.62 11.03 -5.42
N HIS A 641 6.76 10.58 -4.89
CA HIS A 641 8.07 10.98 -5.40
C HIS A 641 8.27 10.53 -6.85
N LEU A 642 7.96 9.26 -7.16
CA LEU A 642 8.12 8.71 -8.51
C LEU A 642 7.27 9.44 -9.54
N HIS A 643 6.02 9.78 -9.21
CA HIS A 643 5.13 10.57 -10.06
C HIS A 643 5.76 11.91 -10.46
N HIS A 644 6.38 12.60 -9.50
CA HIS A 644 7.04 13.90 -9.77
C HIS A 644 8.37 13.74 -10.53
N ILE A 645 9.15 12.69 -10.23
CA ILE A 645 10.43 12.43 -10.90
C ILE A 645 10.23 12.02 -12.37
N LEU A 646 9.21 11.18 -12.63
CA LEU A 646 8.99 10.51 -13.91
C LEU A 646 7.84 11.13 -14.71
N LYS A 647 7.36 12.33 -14.33
CA LYS A 647 6.20 13.00 -14.92
C LYS A 647 6.23 13.05 -16.46
N GLU A 648 7.41 13.25 -17.03
CA GLU A 648 7.62 13.39 -18.47
C GLU A 648 8.06 12.07 -19.15
N LYS A 649 8.03 10.93 -18.44
CA LYS A 649 8.43 9.63 -18.97
C LYS A 649 7.29 8.62 -18.91
N PRO A 650 7.01 7.89 -20.01
CA PRO A 650 6.14 6.72 -19.98
C PRO A 650 6.58 5.78 -18.87
N SER A 651 5.66 5.39 -17.98
CA SER A 651 5.98 4.55 -16.84
C SER A 651 4.87 3.53 -16.57
N LEU A 652 5.25 2.28 -16.35
CA LEU A 652 4.29 1.21 -16.03
C LEU A 652 4.37 0.83 -14.55
N TYR A 653 3.26 0.98 -13.83
CA TYR A 653 3.12 0.52 -12.45
C TYR A 653 2.36 -0.80 -12.39
N LEU A 654 3.01 -1.84 -11.87
CA LEU A 654 2.41 -3.14 -11.61
C LEU A 654 2.32 -3.39 -10.10
N GLU A 655 1.11 -3.64 -9.62
CA GLU A 655 0.83 -3.98 -8.23
C GLU A 655 0.36 -5.43 -8.13
N PHE A 656 1.01 -6.21 -7.26
CA PHE A 656 0.70 -7.63 -7.01
C PHE A 656 0.10 -7.85 -5.62
N ASP A 657 -0.73 -8.87 -5.48
CA ASP A 657 -1.36 -9.29 -4.22
C ASP A 657 -1.34 -10.81 -4.03
N GLU A 658 -1.95 -11.30 -2.95
CA GLU A 658 -2.09 -12.72 -2.67
C GLU A 658 -3.01 -13.49 -3.64
N HIS A 659 -3.93 -12.80 -4.32
CA HIS A 659 -4.79 -13.43 -5.34
C HIS A 659 -4.06 -13.63 -6.67
N ARG A 660 -2.96 -12.90 -6.87
CA ARG A 660 -2.06 -13.07 -8.02
C ARG A 660 -2.81 -12.93 -9.33
N GLY A 661 -3.65 -11.91 -9.44
CA GLY A 661 -4.49 -11.65 -10.62
C GLY A 661 -3.66 -11.58 -11.89
N GLU A 662 -3.59 -12.67 -12.64
CA GLU A 662 -2.91 -12.74 -13.95
C GLU A 662 -3.62 -11.89 -15.02
N ALA A 663 -4.92 -11.68 -14.82
CA ALA A 663 -5.77 -10.93 -15.72
C ALA A 663 -5.19 -9.52 -15.98
N GLY A 664 -5.02 -9.20 -17.26
CA GLY A 664 -4.56 -7.89 -17.71
C GLY A 664 -3.05 -7.63 -17.60
N LEU A 665 -2.25 -8.49 -16.95
CA LEU A 665 -0.79 -8.28 -16.84
C LEU A 665 -0.13 -8.11 -18.21
N ILE A 666 -0.38 -9.04 -19.12
CA ILE A 666 0.15 -9.02 -20.48
C ILE A 666 -0.34 -7.80 -21.25
N THR A 667 -1.62 -7.47 -21.12
CA THR A 667 -2.21 -6.30 -21.77
C THR A 667 -1.56 -5.00 -21.29
N ARG A 668 -1.25 -4.87 -19.99
CA ARG A 668 -0.53 -3.72 -19.42
C ARG A 668 0.89 -3.61 -20.00
N ILE A 669 1.61 -4.73 -20.09
CA ILE A 669 2.96 -4.76 -20.67
C ILE A 669 2.92 -4.36 -22.15
N GLU A 670 1.99 -4.92 -22.93
CA GLU A 670 1.86 -4.60 -24.36
C GLU A 670 1.47 -3.15 -24.60
N ALA A 671 0.50 -2.62 -23.85
CA ALA A 671 0.09 -1.22 -23.95
C ALA A 671 1.22 -0.26 -23.56
N PHE A 672 2.02 -0.60 -22.54
CA PHE A 672 3.19 0.18 -22.16
C PHE A 672 4.29 0.17 -23.23
N LEU A 673 4.56 -0.99 -23.84
CA LEU A 673 5.52 -1.06 -24.95
C LEU A 673 5.05 -0.23 -26.17
N ASP A 674 3.75 -0.26 -26.46
CA ASP A 674 3.15 0.57 -27.51
C ASP A 674 3.27 2.08 -27.17
N GLU A 675 3.00 2.48 -25.91
CA GLU A 675 3.17 3.86 -25.43
C GLU A 675 4.63 4.33 -25.54
N VAL A 676 5.59 3.48 -25.17
CA VAL A 676 7.03 3.76 -25.32
C VAL A 676 7.38 3.99 -26.79
N GLU A 677 6.92 3.13 -27.69
CA GLU A 677 7.16 3.27 -29.14
C GLU A 677 6.56 4.57 -29.71
N GLU A 678 5.35 4.94 -29.30
CA GLU A 678 4.68 6.16 -29.77
C GLU A 678 5.37 7.44 -29.27
N ASN A 679 5.88 7.43 -28.04
CA ASN A 679 6.58 8.56 -27.42
C ASN A 679 7.96 8.85 -28.02
N LYS A 680 8.59 7.89 -28.74
CA LYS A 680 9.88 8.10 -29.43
C LYS A 680 9.91 9.30 -30.36
N SER A 681 8.75 9.68 -30.89
CA SER A 681 8.60 10.75 -31.88
C SER A 681 8.41 12.15 -31.28
N LEU A 682 8.31 12.27 -29.95
CA LEU A 682 8.12 13.53 -29.26
C LEU A 682 9.46 14.09 -28.75
N PRO A 683 9.71 15.42 -28.85
CA PRO A 683 10.90 16.02 -28.29
C PRO A 683 10.91 15.84 -26.76
N GLN A 684 11.94 15.17 -26.22
CA GLN A 684 12.09 14.99 -24.79
C GLN A 684 12.43 16.33 -24.12
N SER A 685 11.69 16.66 -23.06
CA SER A 685 11.91 17.84 -22.24
C SER A 685 13.22 17.74 -21.44
N SER A 686 13.82 18.90 -21.20
CA SER A 686 14.99 19.17 -20.35
C SER A 686 14.98 18.48 -18.97
N GLN A 687 16.16 18.44 -18.34
CA GLN A 687 16.47 17.72 -17.10
C GLN A 687 15.34 17.68 -16.05
N PRO A 688 15.12 16.52 -15.40
CA PRO A 688 14.11 16.38 -14.36
C PRO A 688 14.36 17.39 -13.25
N THR A 689 13.40 18.29 -13.01
CA THR A 689 13.43 19.20 -11.87
C THR A 689 12.98 18.41 -10.64
N PHE A 690 13.87 17.59 -10.08
CA PHE A 690 13.68 17.06 -8.74
C PHE A 690 13.91 18.18 -7.73
N ILE A 691 12.89 19.02 -7.57
CA ILE A 691 12.81 19.99 -6.49
C ILE A 691 11.99 19.31 -5.40
N VAL A 692 12.64 18.79 -4.36
CA VAL A 692 11.93 18.52 -3.12
C VAL A 692 11.65 19.88 -2.50
N PRO A 693 10.38 20.22 -2.19
CA PRO A 693 10.08 21.40 -1.38
C PRO A 693 10.65 21.16 0.02
N GLY A 694 11.95 21.40 0.19
CA GLY A 694 12.61 21.36 1.47
C GLY A 694 12.20 22.59 2.27
N PRO A 695 11.98 22.47 3.58
CA PRO A 695 11.82 23.64 4.41
C PRO A 695 13.07 24.51 4.27
N PRO A 696 12.94 25.85 4.26
CA PRO A 696 14.13 26.67 4.37
C PRO A 696 14.84 26.32 5.68
N GLU A 697 16.14 26.06 5.61
CA GLU A 697 16.96 25.76 6.80
C GLU A 697 17.40 27.04 7.54
N VAL A 698 16.85 28.17 7.12
CA VAL A 698 17.21 29.53 7.56
C VAL A 698 16.07 30.05 8.44
N ILE A 699 16.37 30.34 9.71
CA ILE A 699 15.37 30.72 10.73
C ILE A 699 14.62 31.99 10.32
N GLU A 700 15.31 32.90 9.64
CA GLU A 700 14.80 34.17 9.13
C GLU A 700 13.60 33.98 8.21
N GLU A 701 13.52 32.85 7.47
CA GLU A 701 12.36 32.56 6.62
C GLU A 701 11.10 32.20 7.41
N TYR A 702 11.18 31.94 8.71
CA TYR A 702 10.04 31.65 9.59
C TYR A 702 9.56 32.88 10.35
N GLN A 703 10.37 33.94 10.42
CA GLN A 703 10.04 35.14 11.17
C GLN A 703 8.90 35.91 10.50
N GLY A 704 7.94 36.39 11.28
CA GLY A 704 6.79 37.15 10.79
C GLY A 704 5.68 36.32 10.12
N ARG A 705 5.88 35.00 9.95
CA ARG A 705 4.86 34.09 9.39
C ARG A 705 3.95 33.51 10.47
N THR A 706 2.70 33.28 10.12
CA THR A 706 1.73 32.62 11.01
C THR A 706 1.83 31.11 10.90
N PHE A 707 2.03 30.44 12.03
CA PHE A 707 2.00 28.99 12.12
C PHE A 707 0.56 28.47 12.31
N LEU A 708 0.12 27.66 11.37
CA LEU A 708 -1.13 26.90 11.42
C LEU A 708 -0.85 25.54 12.03
N LEU A 709 -1.42 25.28 13.20
CA LEU A 709 -1.27 23.99 13.89
C LEU A 709 -2.54 23.16 13.68
N PRO A 710 -2.51 22.08 12.89
CA PRO A 710 -3.64 21.16 12.79
C PRO A 710 -3.86 20.50 14.16
N TYR A 711 -5.10 20.20 14.45
CA TYR A 711 -5.46 19.56 15.71
C TYR A 711 -5.11 18.06 15.65
N PHE A 712 -3.90 17.70 16.08
CA PHE A 712 -3.48 16.30 16.22
C PHE A 712 -3.89 15.70 17.56
N SER A 713 -3.81 16.46 18.65
CA SER A 713 -4.39 16.18 19.96
C SER A 713 -4.42 17.45 20.80
N ASP A 714 -4.97 17.40 22.03
CA ASP A 714 -4.90 18.47 23.02
C ASP A 714 -3.48 19.03 23.23
N HIS A 715 -2.43 18.26 22.93
CA HIS A 715 -1.05 18.71 23.05
C HIS A 715 -0.71 19.88 22.11
N VAL A 716 -1.53 20.14 21.08
CA VAL A 716 -1.41 21.32 20.21
C VAL A 716 -1.39 22.63 21.01
N TYR A 717 -2.09 22.70 22.14
CA TYR A 717 -2.09 23.85 23.05
C TYR A 717 -0.72 24.08 23.72
N ALA A 718 0.04 23.01 24.00
CA ALA A 718 1.41 23.12 24.50
C ALA A 718 2.38 23.65 23.43
N PHE A 719 2.22 23.18 22.18
CA PHE A 719 2.98 23.71 21.03
C PHE A 719 2.67 25.20 20.82
N ALA A 720 1.40 25.57 20.78
CA ALA A 720 0.99 26.96 20.59
C ALA A 720 1.51 27.88 21.71
N GLY A 721 1.43 27.42 22.97
CA GLY A 721 2.00 28.14 24.12
C GLY A 721 3.50 28.37 23.96
N ALA A 722 4.26 27.31 23.63
CA ALA A 722 5.72 27.38 23.44
C ALA A 722 6.15 28.31 22.30
N PHE A 723 5.44 28.28 21.17
CA PHE A 723 5.71 29.13 20.01
C PHE A 723 5.44 30.61 20.32
N ARG A 724 4.29 30.92 20.95
CA ARG A 724 3.99 32.31 21.36
C ARG A 724 4.98 32.85 22.38
N SER A 725 5.52 31.95 23.21
CA SER A 725 6.50 32.30 24.24
C SER A 725 7.82 32.88 23.68
N ILE A 726 8.10 32.62 22.40
CA ILE A 726 9.26 33.16 21.67
C ILE A 726 8.84 34.15 20.57
N GLY A 727 7.59 34.63 20.59
CA GLY A 727 7.09 35.65 19.68
C GLY A 727 6.61 35.16 18.31
N LEU A 728 6.44 33.85 18.11
CA LEU A 728 5.88 33.33 16.85
C LEU A 728 4.35 33.44 16.83
N PRO A 729 3.73 34.02 15.78
CA PRO A 729 2.28 34.02 15.61
C PRO A 729 1.75 32.60 15.36
N VAL A 730 0.69 32.21 16.07
CA VAL A 730 0.11 30.86 15.99
C VAL A 730 -1.41 30.89 15.94
N ARG A 731 -1.97 30.14 14.99
CA ARG A 731 -3.38 29.77 14.91
C ARG A 731 -3.52 28.25 15.06
N ILE A 732 -4.26 27.83 16.09
CA ILE A 732 -4.69 26.43 16.23
C ILE A 732 -5.91 26.23 15.33
N LEU A 733 -5.86 25.22 14.46
CA LEU A 733 -7.00 24.85 13.63
C LEU A 733 -8.04 24.09 14.47
N PRO A 734 -9.33 24.16 14.11
CA PRO A 734 -10.35 23.35 14.78
C PRO A 734 -10.05 21.85 14.62
N PRO A 735 -10.59 20.98 15.50
CA PRO A 735 -10.59 19.54 15.28
C PRO A 735 -11.08 19.18 13.87
N PRO A 736 -10.51 18.14 13.24
CA PRO A 736 -10.96 17.69 11.93
C PRO A 736 -12.47 17.41 11.94
N ASP A 737 -13.16 17.76 10.88
CA ASP A 737 -14.61 17.54 10.73
C ASP A 737 -14.89 16.57 9.56
N GLU A 738 -16.17 16.32 9.28
CA GLU A 738 -16.55 15.46 8.15
C GLU A 738 -16.01 15.98 6.81
N LYS A 739 -15.86 17.31 6.66
CA LYS A 739 -15.30 17.91 5.46
C LYS A 739 -13.80 17.64 5.36
N SER A 740 -13.06 17.74 6.46
CA SER A 740 -11.65 17.35 6.52
C SER A 740 -11.48 15.88 6.11
N ILE A 741 -12.29 14.96 6.64
CA ILE A 741 -12.22 13.53 6.27
C ILE A 741 -12.49 13.33 4.78
N ALA A 742 -13.54 13.94 4.24
CA ALA A 742 -13.91 13.80 2.83
C ALA A 742 -12.83 14.33 1.87
N LEU A 743 -12.29 15.53 2.14
CA LEU A 743 -11.19 16.11 1.35
C LEU A 743 -9.93 15.23 1.43
N GLY A 744 -9.65 14.67 2.61
CA GLY A 744 -8.54 13.74 2.80
C GLY A 744 -8.69 12.46 1.98
N GLU A 745 -9.89 11.88 1.93
CA GLU A 745 -10.18 10.68 1.12
C GLU A 745 -10.12 10.96 -0.39
N GLU A 746 -10.55 12.14 -0.82
CA GLU A 746 -10.57 12.57 -2.22
C GLU A 746 -9.16 12.81 -2.78
N TRP A 747 -8.29 13.49 -2.03
CA TRP A 747 -6.98 13.94 -2.51
C TRP A 747 -5.82 12.99 -2.17
N THR A 748 -6.08 11.89 -1.48
CA THR A 748 -5.06 10.88 -1.16
C THR A 748 -5.33 9.56 -1.87
N SER A 749 -4.30 8.73 -2.02
CA SER A 749 -4.44 7.47 -2.75
C SER A 749 -5.25 6.41 -1.98
N GLY A 750 -5.45 6.61 -0.67
CA GLY A 750 -6.02 5.63 0.26
C GLY A 750 -5.03 4.52 0.68
N LYS A 751 -3.78 4.59 0.22
CA LYS A 751 -2.69 3.66 0.60
C LYS A 751 -1.83 4.21 1.74
N GLU A 752 -1.89 5.52 1.96
CA GLU A 752 -1.29 6.19 3.10
C GLU A 752 -1.99 5.76 4.40
N CYS A 753 -1.31 5.90 5.54
CA CYS A 753 -1.95 5.76 6.86
C CYS A 753 -3.05 6.80 7.04
N HIS A 754 -4.17 6.42 7.63
CA HIS A 754 -5.36 7.30 7.69
C HIS A 754 -5.11 8.63 8.43
N ALA A 755 -4.16 8.67 9.37
CA ALA A 755 -3.71 9.92 10.00
C ALA A 755 -3.17 10.95 8.99
N PHE A 756 -2.48 10.50 7.92
CA PHE A 756 -2.05 11.37 6.83
C PHE A 756 -3.25 11.97 6.09
N ALA A 757 -4.26 11.15 5.77
CA ALA A 757 -5.45 11.60 5.05
C ALA A 757 -6.21 12.68 5.85
N ILE A 758 -6.36 12.51 7.17
CA ILE A 758 -7.02 13.51 8.02
C ILE A 758 -6.23 14.84 8.02
N ILE A 759 -4.91 14.78 8.20
CA ILE A 759 -4.05 15.98 8.19
C ILE A 759 -4.05 16.65 6.80
N ALA A 760 -4.03 15.86 5.72
CA ALA A 760 -4.15 16.35 4.35
C ALA A 760 -5.48 17.06 4.14
N GLY A 761 -6.57 16.51 4.67
CA GLY A 761 -7.89 17.13 4.64
C GLY A 761 -7.95 18.51 5.30
N ASP A 762 -7.35 18.65 6.49
CA ASP A 762 -7.22 19.94 7.15
C ASP A 762 -6.35 20.91 6.33
N LEU A 763 -5.24 20.44 5.78
CA LEU A 763 -4.38 21.25 4.92
C LEU A 763 -5.15 21.76 3.71
N ILE A 764 -5.87 20.90 2.99
CA ILE A 764 -6.64 21.26 1.79
C ILE A 764 -7.77 22.23 2.16
N LYS A 765 -8.46 21.99 3.29
CA LYS A 765 -9.51 22.89 3.78
C LYS A 765 -8.97 24.30 4.02
N GLU A 766 -7.80 24.42 4.63
CA GLU A 766 -7.12 25.71 4.82
C GLU A 766 -6.62 26.29 3.50
N ALA A 767 -6.04 25.46 2.63
CA ALA A 767 -5.47 25.89 1.36
C ALA A 767 -6.53 26.48 0.40
N GLN A 768 -7.77 25.96 0.46
CA GLN A 768 -8.95 26.44 -0.28
C GLN A 768 -9.67 27.64 0.39
N SER A 769 -9.34 27.96 1.64
CA SER A 769 -9.98 29.06 2.37
C SER A 769 -9.28 30.39 2.06
N PRO A 770 -9.97 31.55 2.20
CA PRO A 770 -9.32 32.85 2.15
C PRO A 770 -8.19 32.92 3.19
N ARG A 771 -7.00 33.32 2.74
CA ARG A 771 -5.76 33.34 3.55
C ARG A 771 -5.08 34.71 3.47
N GLU A 772 -4.31 35.04 4.50
CA GLU A 772 -3.51 36.27 4.55
C GLU A 772 -2.20 36.12 3.76
N GLY A 773 -1.81 34.86 3.48
CA GLY A 773 -0.65 34.49 2.66
C GLY A 773 0.62 34.31 3.50
N GLN A 774 1.54 33.45 3.01
CA GLN A 774 2.81 33.11 3.65
C GLN A 774 2.70 32.33 4.97
N GLU A 775 1.57 31.66 5.24
CA GLU A 775 1.42 30.82 6.42
C GLU A 775 2.27 29.54 6.37
N ILE A 776 2.53 28.95 7.54
CA ILE A 776 3.25 27.68 7.71
C ILE A 776 2.32 26.66 8.36
N PHE A 777 1.98 25.60 7.65
CA PHE A 777 1.28 24.45 8.21
C PHE A 777 2.27 23.53 8.92
N PHE A 778 2.21 23.49 10.25
CA PHE A 778 3.21 22.82 11.09
C PHE A 778 2.62 21.65 11.87
N PHE A 779 3.31 20.51 11.87
CA PHE A 779 3.03 19.39 12.77
C PHE A 779 4.34 18.74 13.24
N PRO A 780 4.36 18.08 14.41
CA PRO A 780 5.58 17.43 14.90
C PRO A 780 6.00 16.27 14.00
N GLY A 781 7.28 16.24 13.61
CA GLY A 781 7.89 15.12 12.87
C GLY A 781 8.29 13.94 13.76
N ALA A 782 8.73 12.83 13.15
CA ALA A 782 9.25 11.64 13.84
C ALA A 782 10.78 11.49 13.64
N ARG A 783 11.46 10.91 14.63
CA ARG A 783 12.90 10.54 14.55
C ARG A 783 13.17 9.08 14.16
N TYR A 784 12.14 8.25 14.14
CA TYR A 784 12.22 6.79 13.95
C TYR A 784 11.54 6.39 12.63
N ALA A 785 11.81 5.17 12.16
CA ALA A 785 11.31 4.61 10.90
C ALA A 785 9.77 4.43 10.90
N CYS A 786 9.03 5.54 10.82
CA CYS A 786 7.58 5.68 10.72
C CYS A 786 7.24 6.52 9.49
N LEU A 787 6.07 6.28 8.89
CA LEU A 787 5.58 7.03 7.73
C LEU A 787 5.46 8.54 7.96
N LEU A 788 5.35 8.99 9.22
CA LEU A 788 5.31 10.41 9.58
C LEU A 788 6.52 11.21 9.02
N GLN A 789 7.68 10.56 8.82
CA GLN A 789 8.84 11.21 8.21
C GLN A 789 8.63 11.61 6.74
N GLN A 790 7.61 11.09 6.06
CA GLN A 790 7.30 11.40 4.66
C GLN A 790 6.04 12.24 4.49
N TYR A 791 5.38 12.61 5.60
CA TYR A 791 4.16 13.43 5.53
C TYR A 791 4.45 14.80 4.95
N GLN A 792 5.58 15.43 5.33
CA GLN A 792 5.94 16.76 4.84
C GLN A 792 6.02 16.77 3.30
N ASP A 793 6.81 15.88 2.73
CA ASP A 793 7.00 15.79 1.27
C ASP A 793 5.67 15.44 0.59
N GLY A 794 4.94 14.46 1.14
CA GLY A 794 3.63 14.06 0.61
C GLY A 794 2.61 15.19 0.59
N LEU A 795 2.57 16.04 1.62
CA LEU A 795 1.65 17.18 1.73
C LEU A 795 2.12 18.37 0.87
N ASN A 796 3.43 18.61 0.75
CA ASN A 796 3.95 19.64 -0.14
C ASN A 796 3.69 19.31 -1.61
N TYR A 797 3.75 18.02 -2.00
CA TYR A 797 3.31 17.59 -3.32
C TYR A 797 1.83 17.89 -3.57
N LEU A 798 0.95 17.69 -2.58
CA LEU A 798 -0.46 18.05 -2.71
C LEU A 798 -0.63 19.56 -2.97
N LEU A 799 0.07 20.42 -2.23
CA LEU A 799 0.02 21.87 -2.49
C LEU A 799 0.55 22.23 -3.88
N GLN A 800 1.64 21.59 -4.31
CA GLN A 800 2.20 21.78 -5.64
C GLN A 800 1.22 21.37 -6.75
N ASP A 801 0.56 20.22 -6.61
CA ASP A 801 -0.45 19.72 -7.55
C ASP A 801 -1.69 20.65 -7.59
N MET A 802 -2.02 21.30 -6.46
CA MET A 802 -3.06 22.33 -6.39
C MET A 802 -2.63 23.71 -6.91
N GLY A 803 -1.35 23.90 -7.28
CA GLY A 803 -0.81 25.18 -7.70
C GLY A 803 -0.67 26.21 -6.57
N ILE A 804 -0.59 25.76 -5.32
CA ILE A 804 -0.52 26.60 -4.12
C ILE A 804 0.94 26.77 -3.68
N THR A 805 1.43 28.01 -3.75
CA THR A 805 2.84 28.34 -3.44
C THR A 805 3.00 29.22 -2.20
N ASP A 806 1.91 29.77 -1.67
CA ASP A 806 1.89 30.72 -0.56
C ASP A 806 1.69 30.06 0.81
N LEU A 807 1.38 28.75 0.86
CA LEU A 807 1.35 27.92 2.05
C LEU A 807 2.53 26.95 2.03
N LYS A 808 3.28 26.84 3.13
CA LYS A 808 4.37 25.85 3.26
C LYS A 808 4.03 24.81 4.31
N VAL A 809 4.30 23.53 4.04
CA VAL A 809 4.20 22.47 5.05
C VAL A 809 5.57 22.19 5.66
N VAL A 810 5.63 22.21 7.00
CA VAL A 810 6.89 22.02 7.73
C VAL A 810 6.69 21.02 8.88
N ALA A 811 7.51 19.97 8.86
CA ALA A 811 7.69 19.01 9.94
C ALA A 811 9.19 18.86 10.20
N PRO A 812 9.79 19.77 10.99
CA PRO A 812 11.23 19.92 11.01
C PRO A 812 11.93 18.75 11.68
N SER A 813 13.18 18.52 11.28
CA SER A 813 14.08 17.67 12.05
C SER A 813 14.19 18.23 13.48
N THR A 814 14.41 17.36 14.44
CA THR A 814 14.50 17.80 15.84
C THR A 814 15.61 18.83 16.03
N ASP A 815 16.74 18.69 15.35
CA ASP A 815 17.86 19.63 15.47
C ASP A 815 17.47 21.03 14.97
N PHE A 816 16.73 21.11 13.87
CA PHE A 816 16.16 22.38 13.40
C PHE A 816 15.09 22.90 14.37
N PHE A 817 14.25 22.02 14.92
CA PHE A 817 13.23 22.40 15.89
C PHE A 817 13.83 22.99 17.18
N TRP A 818 14.96 22.44 17.66
CA TRP A 818 15.73 23.01 18.77
C TRP A 818 16.31 24.38 18.43
N LYS A 819 16.81 24.57 17.19
CA LYS A 819 17.28 25.88 16.72
C LYS A 819 16.15 26.91 16.65
N LEU A 820 14.99 26.52 16.14
CA LEU A 820 13.81 27.37 15.99
C LEU A 820 13.26 27.84 17.34
N LEU A 821 13.04 26.91 18.28
CA LEU A 821 12.43 27.25 19.57
C LEU A 821 13.43 27.77 20.62
N GLY A 822 14.73 27.47 20.44
CA GLY A 822 15.74 27.70 21.44
C GLY A 822 15.49 26.94 22.75
N PHE A 823 16.40 27.12 23.72
CA PHE A 823 16.31 26.40 24.99
C PHE A 823 15.05 26.75 25.80
N GLN A 824 14.65 28.03 25.81
CA GLN A 824 13.47 28.47 26.57
C GLN A 824 12.16 27.95 25.97
N GLY A 825 12.02 28.00 24.64
CA GLY A 825 10.83 27.48 23.95
C GLY A 825 10.71 25.96 24.13
N ILE A 826 11.80 25.21 24.01
CA ILE A 826 11.78 23.74 24.23
C ILE A 826 11.46 23.39 25.69
N LYS A 827 12.02 24.13 26.66
CA LYS A 827 11.65 23.97 28.08
C LYS A 827 10.14 24.13 28.26
N ARG A 828 9.57 25.24 27.77
CA ARG A 828 8.13 25.54 27.89
C ARG A 828 7.28 24.49 27.19
N LEU A 829 7.70 24.04 26.00
CA LEU A 829 7.03 22.96 25.30
C LEU A 829 6.97 21.70 26.16
N TRP A 830 8.10 21.28 26.73
CA TRP A 830 8.15 20.10 27.57
C TRP A 830 7.24 20.20 28.80
N ASP A 831 7.33 21.32 29.53
CA ASP A 831 6.50 21.55 30.72
C ASP A 831 5.00 21.54 30.35
N GLY A 832 4.66 22.10 29.19
CA GLY A 832 3.32 22.07 28.62
C GLY A 832 2.84 20.67 28.22
N LEU A 833 3.68 19.88 27.55
CA LEU A 833 3.34 18.51 27.14
C LEU A 833 3.02 17.64 28.37
N LEU A 834 3.84 17.73 29.42
CA LEU A 834 3.57 17.04 30.69
C LEU A 834 2.25 17.50 31.32
N ALA A 835 2.02 18.82 31.39
CA ALA A 835 0.81 19.37 31.97
C ALA A 835 -0.47 18.91 31.23
N VAL A 836 -0.45 18.90 29.89
CA VAL A 836 -1.58 18.46 29.07
C VAL A 836 -1.82 16.95 29.21
N ASP A 837 -0.78 16.13 29.18
CA ASP A 837 -0.90 14.67 29.34
C ASP A 837 -1.60 14.30 30.67
N TRP A 838 -1.28 15.04 31.73
CA TRP A 838 -1.93 14.89 33.02
C TRP A 838 -3.35 15.43 33.08
N LEU A 839 -3.67 16.51 32.38
CA LEU A 839 -5.06 16.96 32.26
C LEU A 839 -5.91 15.91 31.57
N ILE A 840 -5.43 15.30 30.48
CA ILE A 840 -6.13 14.21 29.78
C ILE A 840 -6.39 13.05 30.73
N LYS A 841 -5.36 12.58 31.47
CA LYS A 841 -5.50 11.50 32.45
C LYS A 841 -6.45 11.86 33.61
N SER A 842 -6.43 13.12 34.04
CA SER A 842 -7.35 13.62 35.07
C SER A 842 -8.79 13.67 34.56
N ALA A 843 -9.00 14.05 33.29
CA ALA A 843 -10.31 14.03 32.67
C ALA A 843 -10.84 12.59 32.55
N CYS A 844 -10.07 11.65 31.98
CA CYS A 844 -10.52 10.26 31.80
C CYS A 844 -10.76 9.52 33.13
N SER A 845 -10.04 9.86 34.20
CA SER A 845 -10.25 9.27 35.53
C SER A 845 -11.39 9.91 36.34
N ARG A 846 -11.98 11.02 35.87
CA ARG A 846 -13.04 11.75 36.58
C ARG A 846 -14.35 11.83 35.80
N ARG A 847 -14.30 11.98 34.47
CA ARG A 847 -15.47 12.07 33.57
C ARG A 847 -16.45 10.91 33.72
N PRO A 848 -16.02 9.63 33.83
CA PRO A 848 -16.95 8.53 34.06
C PRO A 848 -17.80 8.74 35.32
N TYR A 849 -17.21 9.35 36.34
CA TYR A 849 -17.78 9.49 37.66
C TYR A 849 -18.50 10.83 37.87
N GLU A 850 -18.50 11.75 36.90
CA GLU A 850 -19.11 13.08 37.08
C GLU A 850 -20.62 12.98 37.34
N ARG A 851 -21.13 13.73 38.33
CA ARG A 851 -22.57 13.79 38.62
C ARG A 851 -23.33 14.66 37.63
N GLN A 852 -22.70 15.73 37.14
CA GLN A 852 -23.25 16.61 36.12
C GLN A 852 -22.54 16.34 34.79
N LYS A 853 -23.28 15.78 33.83
CA LYS A 853 -22.72 15.44 32.51
C LYS A 853 -22.13 16.65 31.79
N GLY A 854 -20.93 16.46 31.24
CA GLY A 854 -20.16 17.47 30.50
C GLY A 854 -19.47 18.53 31.37
N ALA A 855 -19.49 18.40 32.71
CA ALA A 855 -18.80 19.34 33.59
C ALA A 855 -17.27 19.21 33.45
N ILE A 856 -16.77 17.97 33.37
CA ILE A 856 -15.34 17.70 33.19
C ILE A 856 -14.85 18.24 31.84
N ASP A 857 -15.61 18.09 30.76
CA ASP A 857 -15.19 18.56 29.42
C ASP A 857 -15.09 20.09 29.33
N ARG A 858 -16.03 20.82 29.93
CA ARG A 858 -15.97 22.29 29.99
C ARG A 858 -14.74 22.78 30.76
N VAL A 859 -14.46 22.16 31.92
CA VAL A 859 -13.28 22.50 32.72
C VAL A 859 -11.99 22.08 32.03
N HIS A 860 -11.97 20.93 31.36
CA HIS A 860 -10.81 20.47 30.58
C HIS A 860 -10.44 21.46 29.48
N GLN A 861 -11.41 21.89 28.65
CA GLN A 861 -11.18 22.90 27.61
C GLN A 861 -10.69 24.24 28.19
N THR A 862 -11.27 24.68 29.31
CA THR A 862 -10.82 25.89 30.01
C THR A 862 -9.38 25.76 30.48
N ASN A 863 -9.01 24.59 31.02
CA ASN A 863 -7.67 24.32 31.53
C ASN A 863 -6.62 24.23 30.41
N LEU A 864 -6.96 23.67 29.25
CA LEU A 864 -6.07 23.65 28.08
C LEU A 864 -5.71 25.07 27.64
N ARG A 865 -6.72 25.96 27.56
CA ARG A 865 -6.50 27.37 27.22
C ARG A 865 -5.69 28.12 28.28
N ASP A 866 -5.91 27.83 29.56
CA ASP A 866 -5.14 28.41 30.67
C ASP A 866 -3.66 27.99 30.61
N ILE A 867 -3.39 26.72 30.29
CA ILE A 867 -2.01 26.22 30.05
C ILE A 867 -1.37 26.94 28.87
N GLU A 868 -2.03 26.99 27.71
CA GLU A 868 -1.53 27.63 26.50
C GLU A 868 -1.10 29.09 26.75
N LEU A 869 -1.98 29.88 27.38
CA LEU A 869 -1.73 31.28 27.68
C LEU A 869 -0.63 31.46 28.73
N SER A 870 -0.62 30.62 29.77
CA SER A 870 0.35 30.71 30.87
C SER A 870 1.76 30.28 30.44
N LEU A 871 1.88 29.33 29.50
CA LEU A 871 3.16 28.96 28.89
C LEU A 871 3.81 30.14 28.14
N ALA A 872 3.00 30.98 27.49
CA ALA A 872 3.50 32.14 26.76
C ALA A 872 4.16 33.19 27.68
N ILE A 873 3.75 33.26 28.95
CA ILE A 873 4.21 34.25 29.94
C ILE A 873 4.99 33.65 31.13
N ASP A 874 5.40 32.38 31.06
CA ASP A 874 6.12 31.64 32.13
C ASP A 874 5.36 31.50 33.47
N ASP A 875 4.02 31.42 33.45
CA ASP A 875 3.15 31.30 34.64
C ASP A 875 2.51 29.90 34.82
N LEU A 876 3.13 28.85 34.27
CA LEU A 876 2.54 27.50 34.28
C LEU A 876 2.23 26.98 35.69
N SER A 877 3.07 27.31 36.68
CA SER A 877 2.89 26.85 38.08
C SER A 877 1.58 27.36 38.69
N ALA A 878 1.21 28.63 38.47
CA ALA A 878 -0.05 29.16 38.96
C ALA A 878 -1.23 28.62 38.17
N ALA A 879 -1.09 28.46 36.84
CA ALA A 879 -2.09 27.84 35.99
C ALA A 879 -2.46 26.44 36.47
N LEU A 880 -1.47 25.59 36.76
CA LEU A 880 -1.69 24.23 37.28
C LEU A 880 -2.49 24.22 38.60
N LYS A 881 -2.24 25.18 39.49
CA LYS A 881 -3.04 25.33 40.74
C LYS A 881 -4.49 25.70 40.43
N ARG A 882 -4.71 26.62 39.48
CA ARG A 882 -6.07 26.99 39.02
C ARG A 882 -6.77 25.77 38.39
N CYS A 883 -6.08 25.03 37.53
CA CYS A 883 -6.59 23.81 36.90
C CYS A 883 -7.00 22.75 37.94
N ALA A 884 -6.15 22.48 38.93
CA ALA A 884 -6.44 21.55 40.01
C ALA A 884 -7.64 22.00 40.87
N ALA A 885 -7.76 23.30 41.15
CA ALA A 885 -8.92 23.84 41.87
C ALA A 885 -10.22 23.59 41.12
N ARG A 886 -10.30 23.97 39.82
CA ARG A 886 -11.49 23.74 38.98
C ARG A 886 -11.88 22.25 38.90
N LEU A 887 -10.90 21.36 38.80
CA LEU A 887 -11.17 19.90 38.76
C LEU A 887 -11.67 19.35 40.10
N ARG A 888 -11.21 19.87 41.24
CA ARG A 888 -11.66 19.47 42.58
C ARG A 888 -13.11 19.87 42.87
N GLU A 889 -13.54 21.00 42.35
CA GLU A 889 -14.90 21.52 42.57
C GLU A 889 -15.99 20.66 41.89
N ILE A 890 -15.62 19.82 40.92
CA ILE A 890 -16.58 18.95 40.23
C ILE A 890 -16.92 17.74 41.11
N PRO A 891 -18.20 17.56 41.49
CA PRO A 891 -18.62 16.41 42.29
C PRO A 891 -18.62 15.12 41.45
N ILE A 892 -18.00 14.08 42.01
CA ILE A 892 -17.89 12.75 41.40
C ILE A 892 -18.56 11.66 42.26
N SER A 893 -18.94 10.55 41.63
CA SER A 893 -19.42 9.33 42.27
C SER A 893 -18.24 8.49 42.79
N PRO A 894 -18.36 7.85 43.98
CA PRO A 894 -17.32 6.97 44.51
C PRO A 894 -17.35 5.55 43.92
N GLU A 895 -18.38 5.18 43.15
CA GLU A 895 -18.57 3.81 42.65
C GLU A 895 -17.49 3.42 41.63
N PRO A 896 -16.71 2.35 41.85
CA PRO A 896 -15.62 1.97 40.96
C PRO A 896 -16.13 1.43 39.62
N ARG A 897 -15.37 1.66 38.55
CA ARG A 897 -15.65 1.16 37.20
C ARG A 897 -14.52 0.26 36.68
N PRO A 898 -14.82 -0.67 35.76
CA PRO A 898 -13.79 -1.43 35.07
C PRO A 898 -12.86 -0.49 34.30
N LYS A 899 -11.56 -0.78 34.32
CA LYS A 899 -10.51 0.07 33.74
C LYS A 899 -10.04 -0.50 32.42
N ILE A 900 -9.98 0.34 31.39
CA ILE A 900 -9.51 -0.04 30.06
C ILE A 900 -8.24 0.75 29.74
N GLY A 901 -7.12 0.04 29.58
CA GLY A 901 -5.89 0.62 29.06
C GLY A 901 -6.02 0.90 27.57
N LEU A 902 -5.61 2.09 27.11
CA LEU A 902 -5.68 2.46 25.70
C LEU A 902 -4.28 2.78 25.17
N ALA A 903 -3.75 1.82 24.42
CA ALA A 903 -2.49 1.90 23.68
C ALA A 903 -2.79 2.06 22.17
N GLY A 904 -1.77 2.14 21.33
CA GLY A 904 -1.96 2.35 19.90
C GLY A 904 -0.93 3.26 19.25
N ASP A 905 -1.19 3.62 17.99
CA ASP A 905 -0.40 4.63 17.31
C ASP A 905 -0.66 6.03 17.89
N ILE A 906 0.36 6.90 17.82
CA ILE A 906 0.42 8.17 18.53
C ILE A 906 -0.73 9.12 18.16
N TYR A 907 -1.16 9.13 16.89
CA TYR A 907 -2.20 10.05 16.42
C TYR A 907 -3.59 9.52 16.76
N THR A 908 -3.89 8.29 16.32
CA THR A 908 -5.24 7.70 16.48
C THR A 908 -5.60 7.50 17.93
N ARG A 909 -4.65 7.09 18.79
CA ARG A 909 -4.94 6.85 20.21
C ARG A 909 -5.36 8.10 20.98
N GLN A 910 -5.02 9.31 20.49
CA GLN A 910 -5.31 10.58 21.14
C GLN A 910 -6.36 11.42 20.41
N ASN A 911 -6.45 11.32 19.09
CA ASN A 911 -7.32 12.19 18.31
C ASN A 911 -8.78 11.70 18.36
N PRO A 912 -9.71 12.47 18.94
CA PRO A 912 -11.10 12.04 19.13
C PRO A 912 -11.85 11.82 17.81
N VAL A 913 -11.45 12.49 16.73
CA VAL A 913 -12.09 12.31 15.42
C VAL A 913 -11.57 11.03 14.77
N ALA A 914 -10.24 10.85 14.78
CA ALA A 914 -9.59 9.69 14.17
C ALA A 914 -9.94 8.36 14.85
N ASN A 915 -10.34 8.37 16.12
CA ASN A 915 -10.78 7.17 16.86
C ASN A 915 -12.29 7.13 17.13
N HIS A 916 -13.10 7.91 16.41
CA HIS A 916 -14.55 7.92 16.55
C HIS A 916 -15.02 8.14 18.01
N ASN A 917 -14.37 9.04 18.75
CA ASN A 917 -14.62 9.38 20.15
C ASN A 917 -14.52 8.18 21.09
N LEU A 918 -13.52 7.31 20.88
CA LEU A 918 -13.35 6.05 21.62
C LEU A 918 -13.38 6.24 23.15
N PHE A 919 -12.78 7.32 23.66
CA PHE A 919 -12.76 7.58 25.10
C PHE A 919 -14.19 7.77 25.63
N LEU A 920 -14.94 8.70 25.04
CA LEU A 920 -16.31 9.01 25.46
C LEU A 920 -17.24 7.80 25.34
N LYS A 921 -17.06 6.98 24.30
CA LYS A 921 -17.86 5.75 24.11
C LYS A 921 -17.63 4.74 25.22
N LEU A 922 -16.37 4.44 25.55
CA LEU A 922 -16.04 3.53 26.65
C LEU A 922 -16.59 4.03 27.99
N GLU A 923 -16.49 5.33 28.23
CA GLU A 923 -16.98 5.97 29.46
C GLU A 923 -18.52 5.95 29.55
N ALA A 924 -19.20 6.15 28.42
CA ALA A 924 -20.65 5.99 28.30
C ALA A 924 -21.11 4.56 28.54
N MET A 925 -20.31 3.57 28.13
CA MET A 925 -20.54 2.15 28.42
C MET A 925 -20.19 1.75 29.87
N GLY A 926 -19.80 2.70 30.72
CA GLY A 926 -19.59 2.49 32.15
C GLY A 926 -18.16 2.08 32.54
N CYS A 927 -17.17 2.35 31.69
CA CYS A 927 -15.76 2.07 31.95
C CYS A 927 -14.98 3.34 32.33
N GLU A 928 -13.80 3.18 32.92
CA GLU A 928 -12.80 4.23 33.08
C GLU A 928 -11.67 4.02 32.06
N VAL A 929 -11.31 5.07 31.31
CA VAL A 929 -10.23 4.99 30.32
C VAL A 929 -8.89 5.35 30.97
N TRP A 930 -7.89 4.51 30.73
CA TRP A 930 -6.50 4.76 31.10
C TRP A 930 -5.67 4.97 29.82
N PRO A 931 -5.51 6.22 29.35
CA PRO A 931 -4.82 6.49 28.09
C PRO A 931 -3.30 6.39 28.24
N ALA A 932 -2.64 5.89 27.19
CA ALA A 932 -1.20 6.06 27.00
C ALA A 932 -0.86 7.56 26.83
N PRO A 933 0.39 7.99 27.08
CA PRO A 933 0.81 9.36 26.80
C PRO A 933 0.74 9.73 25.30
N PHE A 934 0.85 11.01 24.93
CA PHE A 934 1.02 11.37 23.51
C PHE A 934 2.46 11.13 23.02
N ILE A 935 3.39 12.05 23.32
CA ILE A 935 4.81 11.99 22.94
C ILE A 935 5.76 12.09 24.15
N VAL A 936 5.22 12.25 25.36
CA VAL A 936 6.00 12.45 26.60
C VAL A 936 6.93 11.25 26.86
N ASP A 937 6.38 10.05 26.76
CA ASP A 937 7.09 8.78 26.87
C ASP A 937 8.18 8.61 25.81
N ASP A 938 7.90 9.05 24.58
CA ASP A 938 8.86 9.03 23.46
C ASP A 938 10.08 9.91 23.71
N VAL A 939 9.88 11.14 24.17
CA VAL A 939 10.99 12.06 24.48
C VAL A 939 11.76 11.59 25.72
N ASP A 940 11.08 11.13 26.77
CA ASP A 940 11.73 10.61 27.98
C ASP A 940 12.60 9.39 27.68
N PHE A 941 12.04 8.41 26.96
CA PHE A 941 12.76 7.22 26.55
C PHE A 941 13.96 7.58 25.66
N GLY A 942 13.77 8.46 24.67
CA GLY A 942 14.83 8.90 23.76
C GLY A 942 16.02 9.53 24.47
N LEU A 943 15.79 10.42 25.43
CA LEU A 943 16.87 11.05 26.21
C LEU A 943 17.63 10.06 27.09
N GLN A 944 16.92 9.13 27.73
CA GLN A 944 17.56 8.08 28.54
C GLN A 944 18.36 7.11 27.65
N LYS A 945 17.82 6.73 26.48
CA LYS A 945 18.53 5.93 25.48
C LYS A 945 19.79 6.63 25.00
N GLU A 946 19.72 7.94 24.73
CA GLU A 946 20.88 8.75 24.34
C GLU A 946 21.94 8.82 25.45
N PHE A 947 21.52 9.00 26.71
CA PHE A 947 22.40 8.96 27.87
C PHE A 947 23.19 7.65 27.96
N PHE A 948 22.49 6.51 27.98
CA PHE A 948 23.12 5.19 28.11
C PHE A 948 23.98 4.83 26.90
N THR A 949 23.53 5.17 25.69
CA THR A 949 24.29 4.93 24.45
C THR A 949 25.60 5.72 24.43
N ASN A 950 25.56 7.01 24.76
CA ASN A 950 26.78 7.85 24.80
C ASN A 950 27.74 7.42 25.92
N LEU A 951 27.20 6.97 27.07
CA LEU A 951 28.01 6.42 28.15
C LEU A 951 28.75 5.13 27.69
N ARG A 952 28.05 4.21 27.02
CA ARG A 952 28.65 2.99 26.43
C ARG A 952 29.72 3.33 25.38
N ARG A 953 29.48 4.35 24.55
CA ARG A 953 30.42 4.86 23.53
C ARG A 953 31.56 5.72 24.11
N ARG A 954 31.66 5.84 25.44
CA ARG A 954 32.66 6.69 26.14
C ARG A 954 32.61 8.17 25.72
N ASN A 955 31.48 8.65 25.22
CA ASN A 955 31.24 10.06 24.92
C ASN A 955 30.64 10.76 26.13
N PHE A 956 31.49 11.04 27.12
CA PHE A 956 31.06 11.57 28.42
C PHE A 956 30.37 12.94 28.33
N LEU A 957 30.79 13.80 27.40
CA LEU A 957 30.19 15.13 27.24
C LEU A 957 28.72 15.03 26.83
N LYS A 958 28.42 14.24 25.78
CA LYS A 958 27.03 14.02 25.32
C LYS A 958 26.19 13.26 26.34
N ALA A 959 26.80 12.31 27.05
CA ALA A 959 26.13 11.63 28.16
C ALA A 959 25.76 12.63 29.28
N MET A 960 26.68 13.50 29.69
CA MET A 960 26.40 14.52 30.71
C MET A 960 25.27 15.47 30.28
N THR A 961 25.26 15.94 29.02
CA THR A 961 24.20 16.84 28.54
C THR A 961 22.84 16.17 28.52
N ALA A 962 22.75 14.93 28.01
CA ALA A 962 21.50 14.17 28.01
C ALA A 962 21.03 13.87 29.45
N GLY A 963 21.95 13.53 30.34
CA GLY A 963 21.67 13.24 31.75
C GLY A 963 21.17 14.47 32.53
N LEU A 964 21.79 15.64 32.33
CA LEU A 964 21.36 16.89 32.96
C LEU A 964 19.97 17.31 32.48
N LEU A 965 19.71 17.19 31.17
CA LEU A 965 18.40 17.48 30.61
C LEU A 965 17.35 16.52 31.19
N HIS A 966 17.64 15.22 31.27
CA HIS A 966 16.76 14.23 31.88
C HIS A 966 16.49 14.53 33.37
N LEU A 967 17.51 14.82 34.17
CA LEU A 967 17.35 15.16 35.59
C LEU A 967 16.43 16.37 35.79
N ARG A 968 16.64 17.42 35.00
CA ARG A 968 15.78 18.61 35.02
C ARG A 968 14.33 18.26 34.71
N LYS A 969 14.09 17.45 33.68
CA LYS A 969 12.74 17.01 33.29
C LYS A 969 12.06 16.24 34.42
N GLU A 970 12.78 15.34 35.10
CA GLU A 970 12.26 14.60 36.26
C GLU A 970 11.94 15.51 37.45
N LEU A 971 12.74 16.55 37.72
CA LEU A 971 12.44 17.53 38.76
C LEU A 971 11.16 18.33 38.48
N GLU A 972 10.98 18.84 37.26
CA GLU A 972 9.74 19.52 36.88
C GLU A 972 8.55 18.56 36.87
N LYS A 973 8.76 17.31 36.45
CA LYS A 973 7.72 16.28 36.51
C LYS A 973 7.22 16.08 37.94
N ILE A 974 8.12 15.90 38.90
CA ILE A 974 7.79 15.76 40.33
C ILE A 974 7.02 16.99 40.85
N LYS A 975 7.43 18.19 40.44
CA LYS A 975 6.80 19.45 40.88
C LYS A 975 5.36 19.57 40.38
N ILE A 976 5.11 19.22 39.12
CA ILE A 976 3.75 19.24 38.57
C ILE A 976 2.91 18.10 39.18
N GLU A 977 3.45 16.88 39.32
CA GLU A 977 2.78 15.77 40.01
C GLU A 977 2.35 16.19 41.43
N LYS A 978 3.22 16.88 42.17
CA LYS A 978 2.93 17.39 43.51
C LYS A 978 1.80 18.43 43.50
N THR A 979 1.75 19.28 42.48
CA THR A 979 0.75 20.34 42.33
C THR A 979 -0.63 19.76 41.98
N LEU A 980 -0.66 18.69 41.18
CA LEU A 980 -1.88 18.04 40.73
C LEU A 980 -2.25 16.78 41.56
N LYS A 981 -1.56 16.50 42.67
CA LYS A 981 -1.66 15.26 43.44
C LYS A 981 -3.11 14.87 43.81
N ASP A 982 -3.95 15.85 44.13
CA ASP A 982 -5.34 15.63 44.58
C ASP A 982 -6.31 15.29 43.42
N VAL A 983 -5.92 15.55 42.18
CA VAL A 983 -6.76 15.34 40.99
C VAL A 983 -6.21 14.29 40.04
N LEU A 984 -4.93 13.92 40.20
CA LEU A 984 -4.27 12.92 39.40
C LEU A 984 -4.63 11.48 39.83
N PRO A 985 -4.81 10.55 38.88
CA PRO A 985 -4.84 9.14 39.20
C PRO A 985 -3.47 8.69 39.75
N SER A 986 -3.46 7.79 40.72
CA SER A 986 -2.25 7.23 41.35
C SER A 986 -1.51 6.23 40.44
N ARG A 987 -1.19 6.63 39.21
CA ARG A 987 -0.61 5.76 38.17
C ARG A 987 0.55 6.46 37.48
N LYS A 988 1.78 6.06 37.83
CA LYS A 988 3.01 6.57 37.22
C LYS A 988 3.33 5.84 35.92
N GLU A 989 3.96 6.54 34.99
CA GLU A 989 4.53 5.95 33.77
C GLU A 989 5.78 5.12 34.08
N PRO A 990 6.05 4.04 33.32
CA PRO A 990 7.24 3.22 33.52
C PRO A 990 8.51 3.99 33.16
N SER A 991 9.58 3.79 33.95
CA SER A 991 10.93 4.26 33.63
C SER A 991 11.59 3.43 32.52
N TYR A 992 12.68 3.91 31.92
CA TYR A 992 13.42 3.18 30.87
C TYR A 992 13.78 1.74 31.25
N ARG A 993 14.27 1.49 32.47
CA ARG A 993 14.59 0.12 32.93
C ARG A 993 13.34 -0.75 33.08
N GLN A 994 12.21 -0.16 33.48
CA GLN A 994 10.94 -0.88 33.53
C GLN A 994 10.44 -1.20 32.12
N ILE A 995 10.57 -0.26 31.16
CA ILE A 995 10.24 -0.48 29.76
C ILE A 995 11.06 -1.66 29.20
N GLU A 996 12.37 -1.69 29.43
CA GLU A 996 13.25 -2.80 29.03
C GLU A 996 12.74 -4.15 29.54
N ASN A 997 12.38 -4.23 30.82
CA ASN A 997 11.84 -5.46 31.41
C ASN A 997 10.48 -5.85 30.78
N LEU A 998 9.58 -4.89 30.60
CA LEU A 998 8.24 -5.11 30.04
C LEU A 998 8.28 -5.63 28.61
N ILE A 999 9.25 -5.19 27.78
CA ILE A 999 9.33 -5.61 26.38
C ILE A 999 10.13 -6.88 26.16
N SER A 1000 11.05 -7.25 27.06
CA SER A 1000 12.01 -8.35 26.87
C SER A 1000 11.44 -9.69 26.37
N PRO A 1001 10.18 -10.11 26.68
CA PRO A 1001 9.60 -11.33 26.12
C PRO A 1001 9.14 -11.21 24.66
N TYR A 1002 9.08 -9.99 24.13
CA TYR A 1002 8.41 -9.61 22.89
C TYR A 1002 9.33 -8.91 21.89
N LEU A 1003 10.23 -8.04 22.34
CA LEU A 1003 11.11 -7.17 21.54
C LEU A 1003 12.40 -6.87 22.32
N THR A 1004 13.37 -6.23 21.65
CA THR A 1004 14.57 -5.66 22.29
C THR A 1004 14.59 -4.13 22.20
N LEU A 1005 15.44 -3.48 22.99
CA LEU A 1005 15.59 -2.01 22.99
C LEU A 1005 16.20 -1.45 21.68
N ASP A 1006 16.74 -2.32 20.84
CA ASP A 1006 17.36 -1.94 19.57
C ASP A 1006 16.35 -1.83 18.43
N ASN A 1007 15.13 -2.35 18.62
CA ASN A 1007 14.03 -2.20 17.66
C ASN A 1007 13.49 -0.75 17.59
N ASN A 1008 12.56 -0.54 16.64
CA ASN A 1008 11.81 0.71 16.49
C ASN A 1008 11.21 1.22 17.82
N GLN A 1009 11.53 2.47 18.18
CA GLN A 1009 11.14 3.10 19.44
C GLN A 1009 9.62 3.18 19.65
N THR A 1010 8.85 3.54 18.63
CA THR A 1010 7.38 3.66 18.77
C THR A 1010 6.73 2.32 18.99
N LEU A 1011 7.24 1.27 18.34
CA LEU A 1011 6.76 -0.08 18.58
C LEU A 1011 7.11 -0.53 20.01
N ILE A 1012 8.35 -0.30 20.47
CA ILE A 1012 8.79 -0.59 21.85
C ILE A 1012 7.82 0.03 22.85
N LEU A 1013 7.54 1.33 22.72
CA LEU A 1013 6.68 2.05 23.66
C LEU A 1013 5.24 1.55 23.61
N ASN A 1014 4.71 1.24 22.42
CA ASN A 1014 3.36 0.69 22.31
C ASN A 1014 3.24 -0.70 22.98
N ILE A 1015 4.18 -1.61 22.71
CA ILE A 1015 4.23 -2.93 23.35
C ILE A 1015 4.39 -2.78 24.86
N ALA A 1016 5.36 -1.98 25.31
CA ALA A 1016 5.60 -1.73 26.73
C ALA A 1016 4.34 -1.24 27.44
N LYS A 1017 3.57 -0.37 26.78
CA LYS A 1017 2.34 0.18 27.35
C LYS A 1017 1.22 -0.84 27.46
N MET A 1018 1.04 -1.70 26.45
CA MET A 1018 0.08 -2.81 26.53
C MET A 1018 0.41 -3.76 27.69
N VAL A 1019 1.70 -4.10 27.86
CA VAL A 1019 2.17 -4.96 28.96
C VAL A 1019 2.04 -4.25 30.32
N ASP A 1020 2.35 -2.95 30.40
CA ASP A 1020 2.18 -2.12 31.61
C ASP A 1020 0.70 -2.11 32.06
N PHE A 1021 -0.23 -1.91 31.13
CA PHE A 1021 -1.66 -1.95 31.45
C PHE A 1021 -2.12 -3.33 31.93
N ALA A 1022 -1.75 -4.39 31.20
CA ALA A 1022 -2.14 -5.76 31.54
C ALA A 1022 -1.57 -6.20 32.91
N SER A 1023 -0.32 -5.83 33.20
CA SER A 1023 0.35 -6.19 34.47
C SER A 1023 -0.10 -5.37 35.68
N ARG A 1024 -0.59 -4.13 35.48
CA ARG A 1024 -0.97 -3.21 36.58
C ARG A 1024 -2.47 -3.07 36.79
N GLY A 1025 -3.22 -4.09 36.38
CA GLY A 1025 -4.61 -4.27 36.79
C GLY A 1025 -5.64 -3.53 35.96
N ALA A 1026 -5.34 -3.20 34.69
CA ALA A 1026 -6.40 -2.96 33.72
C ALA A 1026 -7.27 -4.23 33.55
N ASP A 1027 -8.57 -4.05 33.33
CA ASP A 1027 -9.52 -5.14 33.14
C ASP A 1027 -9.70 -5.48 31.63
N GLY A 1028 -9.19 -4.61 30.76
CA GLY A 1028 -9.00 -4.84 29.33
C GLY A 1028 -8.00 -3.83 28.75
N VAL A 1029 -7.47 -4.10 27.57
CA VAL A 1029 -6.54 -3.20 26.86
C VAL A 1029 -7.03 -3.04 25.43
N ILE A 1030 -6.98 -1.85 24.85
CA ILE A 1030 -7.24 -1.62 23.43
C ILE A 1030 -5.93 -1.19 22.77
N ASN A 1031 -5.63 -1.80 21.62
CA ASN A 1031 -4.62 -1.32 20.69
C ASN A 1031 -5.34 -0.54 19.56
N ALA A 1032 -5.42 0.78 19.67
CA ALA A 1032 -6.10 1.66 18.72
C ALA A 1032 -5.14 2.12 17.62
N ILE A 1033 -5.35 1.66 16.38
CA ILE A 1033 -4.46 1.96 15.27
C ILE A 1033 -5.23 2.54 14.09
N CYS A 1034 -4.63 3.43 13.31
CA CYS A 1034 -5.18 3.85 12.03
C CYS A 1034 -4.97 2.76 10.96
N PHE A 1035 -5.89 2.73 10.00
CA PHE A 1035 -5.73 1.95 8.78
C PHE A 1035 -4.40 2.29 8.08
N ASN A 1036 -3.75 1.27 7.49
CA ASN A 1036 -2.41 1.34 6.89
C ASN A 1036 -1.26 1.72 7.86
N CYS A 1037 -1.47 1.68 9.18
CA CYS A 1037 -0.38 1.84 10.14
C CYS A 1037 0.48 0.57 10.25
N MET A 1038 1.66 0.55 9.62
CA MET A 1038 2.53 -0.64 9.64
C MET A 1038 2.97 -1.04 11.06
N LEU A 1039 3.41 -0.09 11.88
CA LEU A 1039 3.82 -0.36 13.27
C LEU A 1039 2.63 -0.82 14.12
N GLY A 1040 1.44 -0.26 13.85
CA GLY A 1040 0.19 -0.68 14.45
C GLY A 1040 -0.14 -2.14 14.13
N THR A 1041 -0.07 -2.52 12.86
CA THR A 1041 -0.27 -3.90 12.39
C THR A 1041 0.73 -4.88 13.03
N VAL A 1042 2.02 -4.52 13.12
CA VAL A 1042 3.04 -5.32 13.82
C VAL A 1042 2.67 -5.48 15.30
N SER A 1043 2.30 -4.39 15.97
CA SER A 1043 1.90 -4.45 17.39
C SER A 1043 0.64 -5.30 17.61
N GLY A 1044 -0.30 -5.32 16.65
CA GLY A 1044 -1.48 -6.16 16.69
C GLY A 1044 -1.16 -7.65 16.60
N ALA A 1045 -0.19 -8.03 15.76
CA ALA A 1045 0.31 -9.41 15.70
C ALA A 1045 0.96 -9.84 17.04
N ILE A 1046 1.76 -8.95 17.66
CA ILE A 1046 2.41 -9.20 18.96
C ILE A 1046 1.38 -9.24 20.10
N ALA A 1047 0.32 -8.43 20.04
CA ALA A 1047 -0.72 -8.35 21.06
C ALA A 1047 -1.40 -9.69 21.35
N GLN A 1048 -1.47 -10.59 20.35
CA GLN A 1048 -1.97 -11.96 20.54
C GLN A 1048 -1.15 -12.73 21.58
N LYS A 1049 0.18 -12.59 21.57
CA LYS A 1049 1.07 -13.22 22.55
C LYS A 1049 0.92 -12.57 23.93
N ILE A 1050 0.86 -11.23 23.99
CA ILE A 1050 0.61 -10.50 25.25
C ILE A 1050 -0.69 -10.99 25.89
N ARG A 1051 -1.76 -11.12 25.12
CA ARG A 1051 -3.03 -11.66 25.60
C ARG A 1051 -2.88 -13.05 26.24
N GLN A 1052 -2.11 -13.95 25.63
CA GLN A 1052 -1.87 -15.30 26.18
C GLN A 1052 -1.08 -15.26 27.49
N ASP A 1053 -0.06 -14.42 27.58
CA ASP A 1053 0.80 -14.29 28.76
C ASP A 1053 0.05 -13.70 29.97
N PHE A 1054 -1.00 -12.89 29.73
CA PHE A 1054 -1.81 -12.25 30.77
C PHE A 1054 -3.22 -12.86 30.89
N GLN A 1055 -3.30 -14.20 31.05
CA GLN A 1055 -4.54 -14.94 31.34
C GLN A 1055 -5.71 -14.66 30.36
N ASN A 1056 -5.40 -14.47 29.07
CA ASN A 1056 -6.36 -14.13 28.03
C ASN A 1056 -7.14 -12.83 28.26
N ILE A 1057 -6.54 -11.85 28.96
CA ILE A 1057 -7.08 -10.49 29.08
C ILE A 1057 -7.53 -9.98 27.69
N PRO A 1058 -8.71 -9.35 27.56
CA PRO A 1058 -9.16 -8.84 26.27
C PRO A 1058 -8.20 -7.75 25.75
N ILE A 1059 -7.56 -7.99 24.59
CA ILE A 1059 -6.70 -7.03 23.86
C ILE A 1059 -7.09 -6.95 22.38
N PRO A 1060 -8.27 -6.38 22.01
CA PRO A 1060 -8.59 -6.16 20.61
C PRO A 1060 -7.64 -5.12 19.98
N THR A 1061 -7.28 -5.37 18.73
CA THR A 1061 -6.71 -4.33 17.87
C THR A 1061 -7.84 -3.70 17.07
N LEU A 1062 -8.15 -2.43 17.34
CA LEU A 1062 -9.18 -1.68 16.62
C LEU A 1062 -8.51 -0.84 15.54
N ILE A 1063 -8.92 -1.06 14.28
CA ILE A 1063 -8.36 -0.39 13.10
C ILE A 1063 -9.34 0.68 12.65
N PHE A 1064 -9.00 1.95 12.88
CA PHE A 1064 -9.85 3.09 12.55
C PHE A 1064 -9.59 3.61 11.14
N LYS A 1065 -10.67 3.95 10.43
CA LYS A 1065 -10.69 4.46 9.06
C LYS A 1065 -11.92 5.37 8.88
N GLY A 1066 -11.81 6.36 7.99
CA GLY A 1066 -12.92 7.12 7.40
C GLY A 1066 -14.07 7.44 8.36
N LYS A 1067 -15.30 7.10 7.95
CA LYS A 1067 -16.49 7.11 8.83
C LYS A 1067 -16.71 5.74 9.49
N GLU A 1068 -17.18 5.78 10.72
CA GLU A 1068 -17.52 4.62 11.55
C GLU A 1068 -18.45 3.59 10.86
N ASP A 1069 -18.07 2.33 11.03
CA ASP A 1069 -18.77 1.14 10.54
C ASP A 1069 -19.56 0.48 11.69
N PRO A 1070 -20.83 0.04 11.51
CA PRO A 1070 -21.61 -0.65 12.55
C PRO A 1070 -20.90 -1.87 13.18
N THR A 1071 -20.01 -2.51 12.44
CA THR A 1071 -19.20 -3.62 12.94
C THR A 1071 -18.16 -3.17 13.97
N GLU A 1072 -17.69 -1.92 13.92
CA GLU A 1072 -16.78 -1.34 14.92
C GLU A 1072 -17.49 -1.18 16.27
N GLU A 1073 -18.69 -0.61 16.26
CA GLU A 1073 -19.50 -0.43 17.47
C GLU A 1073 -19.84 -1.77 18.13
N SER A 1074 -20.31 -2.74 17.33
CA SER A 1074 -20.60 -4.10 17.81
C SER A 1074 -19.39 -4.80 18.43
N ARG A 1075 -18.19 -4.61 17.85
CA ARG A 1075 -16.93 -5.15 18.39
C ARG A 1075 -16.56 -4.48 19.71
N LEU A 1076 -16.77 -3.16 19.82
CA LEU A 1076 -16.51 -2.39 21.03
C LEU A 1076 -17.44 -2.83 22.17
N GLU A 1077 -18.74 -3.00 21.90
CA GLU A 1077 -19.71 -3.50 22.86
C GLU A 1077 -19.37 -4.91 23.35
N ALA A 1078 -19.03 -5.82 22.42
CA ALA A 1078 -18.60 -7.19 22.75
C ALA A 1078 -17.34 -7.19 23.63
N PHE A 1079 -16.38 -6.31 23.34
CA PHE A 1079 -15.19 -6.13 24.17
C PHE A 1079 -15.54 -5.62 25.57
N VAL A 1080 -16.36 -4.57 25.70
CA VAL A 1080 -16.76 -4.04 27.00
C VAL A 1080 -17.52 -5.07 27.82
N TYR A 1081 -18.35 -5.90 27.17
CA TYR A 1081 -19.02 -7.01 27.83
C TYR A 1081 -18.02 -8.01 28.43
N GLN A 1082 -16.98 -8.41 27.66
CA GLN A 1082 -15.92 -9.30 28.17
C GLN A 1082 -15.15 -8.67 29.34
N VAL A 1083 -14.84 -7.37 29.25
CA VAL A 1083 -14.18 -6.62 30.33
C VAL A 1083 -15.02 -6.61 31.60
N LYS A 1084 -16.34 -6.33 31.49
CA LYS A 1084 -17.25 -6.35 32.63
C LYS A 1084 -17.36 -7.73 33.28
N GLN A 1085 -17.37 -8.80 32.49
CA GLN A 1085 -17.35 -10.16 33.03
C GLN A 1085 -16.05 -10.45 33.80
N ALA A 1086 -14.90 -10.12 33.21
CA ALA A 1086 -13.61 -10.30 33.86
C ALA A 1086 -13.50 -9.50 35.16
N TRP A 1087 -13.97 -8.25 35.13
CA TRP A 1087 -14.01 -7.37 36.30
C TRP A 1087 -14.93 -7.90 37.40
N ALA A 1088 -16.15 -8.35 37.07
CA ALA A 1088 -17.08 -8.94 38.03
C ALA A 1088 -16.49 -10.19 38.71
N LYS A 1089 -15.80 -11.05 37.94
CA LYS A 1089 -15.13 -12.24 38.46
C LYS A 1089 -14.00 -11.89 39.43
N LYS A 1090 -13.19 -10.88 39.10
CA LYS A 1090 -12.13 -10.34 39.96
C LYS A 1090 -12.68 -9.72 41.25
N GLN A 1091 -13.79 -8.99 41.17
CA GLN A 1091 -14.48 -8.43 42.35
C GLN A 1091 -15.04 -9.53 43.26
N ALA A 1092 -15.60 -10.60 42.69
CA ALA A 1092 -16.09 -11.74 43.48
C ALA A 1092 -14.94 -12.45 44.23
N GLN A 1093 -13.82 -12.73 43.55
CA GLN A 1093 -12.63 -13.33 44.16
C GLN A 1093 -12.04 -12.45 45.27
N GLN A 1094 -11.97 -11.13 45.07
CA GLN A 1094 -11.50 -10.21 46.12
C GLN A 1094 -12.42 -10.20 47.35
N ARG A 1095 -13.74 -10.32 47.15
CA ARG A 1095 -14.71 -10.42 48.26
C ARG A 1095 -14.61 -11.76 48.98
N GLU A 1096 -14.38 -12.86 48.28
CA GLU A 1096 -14.13 -14.18 48.90
C GLU A 1096 -12.83 -14.18 49.70
N TRP A 1097 -11.73 -13.70 49.12
CA TRP A 1097 -10.46 -13.58 49.83
C TRP A 1097 -10.54 -12.65 51.04
N ALA A 1098 -11.26 -11.52 50.94
CA ALA A 1098 -11.51 -10.63 52.07
C ALA A 1098 -12.37 -11.30 53.17
N LYS A 1099 -13.27 -12.23 52.83
CA LYS A 1099 -14.04 -13.01 53.80
C LYS A 1099 -13.20 -14.09 54.48
N GLU A 1100 -12.35 -14.78 53.72
CA GLU A 1100 -11.44 -15.81 54.26
C GLU A 1100 -10.37 -15.20 55.17
N SER A 1101 -9.77 -14.07 54.77
CA SER A 1101 -8.80 -13.35 55.61
C SER A 1101 -9.42 -12.71 56.85
N TRP A 1102 -10.73 -12.43 56.86
CA TRP A 1102 -11.48 -12.05 58.06
C TRP A 1102 -11.89 -13.24 58.94
N LEU A 1103 -11.88 -14.47 58.42
CA LEU A 1103 -12.12 -15.70 59.18
C LEU A 1103 -10.83 -16.29 59.76
N GLU A 1104 -9.66 -15.96 59.19
CA GLU A 1104 -8.34 -16.28 59.72
C GLU A 1104 -7.83 -15.28 60.80
N PHE A 1105 -8.40 -14.08 60.86
CA PHE A 1105 -8.18 -13.06 61.90
C PHE A 1105 -9.19 -13.19 63.03
#